data_AF-B5GCS9-F1
#
_entry.id   AF-B5GCS9-F1
#
_cell.length_a   1.000
_cell.length_b   1.000
_cell.length_c   1.000
_cell.angle_alpha   90.00
_cell.angle_beta   90.00
_cell.angle_gamma   90.00
#
_symmetry.space_group_name_H-M   'P 1'
#
loop_
_entity.id
_entity.type
_entity.pdbx_description
1 polymer ?
#
loop_
_entity_poly.entity_id
_entity_poly.type
_entity_poly.pdbx_seq_one_letter_code
_entity_poly.pdbx_strand_id
1 'polypeptide(L)'
;MTSQVSSPAGPSEGAVVGEPRPTDAPQAPAPVTDVLEGPEPDTERLEAPAQSGAKEVRKLDRVIIRFAGDSGDGMQLTGDRFTSETASFGNDLSTLPNFPAEIRAPAGTLPGVSSFQLHFADHDILTPGDAPDVLVAMNPAALKANLADVPRGAEIIVNTDEFTKRAMQKVGWDASPLEDGTLDGYSVHPVPLTTLTVEALAEYELSRKDAGRSKNMFALGLLSWMYHRPTEGTEKFLRAKFAKRPEIAEANLTAFRAGWNFGETTEDFAVSYEVAPASAAFPTGTYRNISGNLALAYGLIAASRQAELPLYLGSYPITPASDILHELSKHKNFGVRSFQAEDEIAGIGAALGAAFGGSLAVTTTSGPGVALKSETIGLAVSLELPLLIVDIQRGGPSTGLPTKTEQADLLQAMYGRNGEAPVPIVAPRTPADCFDAALDAARIALTYRTPVFLLSDGYLANGSEPWRIPEAGELPDLTTSFATAFNHELADGTEVFWPYKRDPETLARPWAVPGTPGLEHRIGGIEKQDGTGNISYDPANHEFMVRTRQAKIDGVRVPDIEVDDPGNEARTLVLGWGSTYGPITAAVRRLRVAGESIAQAHLRHLNPFPANLGEVLRSYEKVVVPEMNLGQLATLLRAKYLVDARSYNQVNGMPFKAEQLATVLKEVIDD
;
A
#
# COMPACT_ATOMS: atom_id res chain seq x y z
N MET A 1 -17.61 41.83 30.55
CA MET A 1 -18.91 41.15 30.38
C MET A 1 -18.79 39.78 31.04
N THR A 2 -19.67 39.56 32.00
CA THR A 2 -19.61 38.60 33.11
C THR A 2 -20.50 37.38 32.88
N SER A 3 -19.99 36.18 33.17
CA SER A 3 -20.59 35.17 34.10
C SER A 3 -19.68 33.92 34.07
N GLN A 4 -18.89 33.63 35.12
CA GLN A 4 -19.18 33.09 36.46
C GLN A 4 -19.37 31.56 36.55
N VAL A 5 -18.71 31.05 37.59
CA VAL A 5 -18.29 29.68 37.93
C VAL A 5 -19.21 29.08 39.00
N SER A 6 -19.22 27.75 39.15
CA SER A 6 -19.19 26.94 40.42
C SER A 6 -20.35 25.93 40.64
N SER A 7 -19.97 24.68 40.91
CA SER A 7 -20.74 23.54 41.50
C SER A 7 -20.95 23.72 43.04
N PRO A 8 -21.27 22.71 43.91
CA PRO A 8 -21.79 21.32 43.78
C PRO A 8 -22.88 20.91 44.85
N ALA A 9 -23.44 19.67 44.79
CA ALA A 9 -23.83 18.79 45.93
C ALA A 9 -24.60 17.51 45.47
N GLY A 10 -24.30 16.32 46.03
CA GLY A 10 -25.04 15.04 45.87
C GLY A 10 -26.11 14.81 46.96
N PRO A 11 -26.47 13.58 47.42
CA PRO A 11 -26.25 12.20 46.90
C PRO A 11 -27.52 11.26 47.02
N SER A 12 -27.33 9.92 46.96
CA SER A 12 -28.23 8.76 47.30
C SER A 12 -29.27 8.35 46.22
N GLU A 13 -29.67 7.09 45.97
CA GLU A 13 -29.52 5.77 46.61
C GLU A 13 -30.07 4.69 45.63
N GLY A 14 -29.65 3.42 45.73
CA GLY A 14 -30.55 2.27 45.49
C GLY A 14 -30.21 1.19 44.45
N ALA A 15 -30.41 -0.07 44.87
CA ALA A 15 -30.55 -1.35 44.15
C ALA A 15 -29.24 -2.11 43.79
N VAL A 16 -28.76 -3.07 44.60
CA VAL A 16 -29.25 -4.44 44.92
C VAL A 16 -28.91 -5.49 43.86
N VAL A 17 -27.85 -6.25 44.17
CA VAL A 17 -27.64 -7.72 44.14
C VAL A 17 -28.49 -8.58 43.19
N GLY A 18 -27.78 -9.38 42.38
CA GLY A 18 -28.30 -10.61 41.77
C GLY A 18 -27.25 -11.39 40.98
N GLU A 19 -26.53 -12.30 41.63
CA GLU A 19 -25.89 -13.45 40.96
C GLU A 19 -26.97 -14.42 40.45
N PRO A 20 -26.66 -15.24 39.42
CA PRO A 20 -26.57 -16.66 39.74
C PRO A 20 -25.39 -17.41 39.07
N ARG A 21 -25.02 -18.49 39.76
CA ARG A 21 -23.99 -19.50 39.50
C ARG A 21 -24.17 -20.29 38.18
N PRO A 22 -23.11 -20.98 37.71
CA PRO A 22 -23.11 -21.75 36.47
C PRO A 22 -23.63 -23.18 36.69
N THR A 23 -24.27 -23.74 35.66
CA THR A 23 -24.59 -25.18 35.60
C THR A 23 -24.26 -25.75 34.23
N ASP A 24 -23.48 -26.83 34.29
CA ASP A 24 -23.49 -28.04 33.47
C ASP A 24 -23.04 -28.00 32.01
N ALA A 25 -21.79 -28.43 31.85
CA ALA A 25 -21.27 -29.07 30.64
C ALA A 25 -21.85 -30.49 30.48
N PRO A 26 -22.07 -30.95 29.24
CA PRO A 26 -22.02 -32.38 28.94
C PRO A 26 -20.83 -32.73 28.04
N GLN A 27 -20.22 -33.85 28.42
CA GLN A 27 -19.07 -34.52 27.81
C GLN A 27 -19.37 -35.02 26.39
N ALA A 28 -18.33 -34.99 25.55
CA ALA A 28 -18.24 -35.71 24.29
C ALA A 28 -18.02 -37.22 24.51
N PRO A 29 -18.46 -38.07 23.57
CA PRO A 29 -17.84 -39.37 23.36
C PRO A 29 -17.11 -39.45 22.00
N ALA A 30 -15.96 -40.11 22.03
CA ALA A 30 -15.10 -40.46 20.90
C ALA A 30 -15.62 -41.72 20.14
N PRO A 31 -14.96 -42.14 19.04
CA PRO A 31 -15.61 -42.71 17.85
C PRO A 31 -15.80 -44.23 17.87
N VAL A 32 -16.71 -44.72 17.02
CA VAL A 32 -16.89 -46.14 16.69
C VAL A 32 -16.52 -46.39 15.23
N THR A 33 -15.79 -47.47 15.03
CA THR A 33 -15.16 -48.02 13.83
C THR A 33 -16.10 -48.59 12.76
N ASP A 34 -15.62 -48.51 11.51
CA ASP A 34 -15.91 -49.26 10.28
C ASP A 34 -16.91 -50.43 10.31
N VAL A 35 -17.84 -50.42 9.34
CA VAL A 35 -18.24 -51.62 8.57
C VAL A 35 -18.49 -51.24 7.11
N LEU A 36 -17.83 -51.97 6.21
CA LEU A 36 -17.97 -52.00 4.75
C LEU A 36 -19.29 -52.65 4.32
N GLU A 37 -20.05 -52.02 3.42
CA GLU A 37 -21.01 -52.71 2.53
C GLU A 37 -20.99 -52.09 1.12
N GLY A 38 -20.95 -52.97 0.12
CA GLY A 38 -20.79 -52.67 -1.31
C GLY A 38 -22.08 -52.27 -2.03
N PRO A 39 -22.03 -52.11 -3.37
CA PRO A 39 -23.00 -51.31 -4.12
C PRO A 39 -24.22 -52.14 -4.60
N GLU A 40 -25.40 -51.53 -4.56
CA GLU A 40 -26.62 -52.02 -5.20
C GLU A 40 -27.30 -50.91 -6.04
N PRO A 41 -28.15 -51.27 -7.02
CA PRO A 41 -27.95 -50.87 -8.42
C PRO A 41 -28.75 -49.66 -8.89
N ASP A 42 -28.33 -49.16 -10.06
CA ASP A 42 -28.92 -48.09 -10.86
C ASP A 42 -30.45 -48.17 -10.95
N THR A 43 -31.10 -47.14 -10.40
CA THR A 43 -32.47 -46.78 -10.74
C THR A 43 -32.44 -45.53 -11.60
N GLU A 44 -32.72 -45.72 -12.89
CA GLU A 44 -32.97 -44.66 -13.87
C GLU A 44 -34.00 -43.66 -13.31
N ARG A 45 -33.51 -42.50 -12.87
CA ARG A 45 -34.36 -41.33 -12.65
C ARG A 45 -34.52 -40.62 -13.99
N LEU A 46 -35.72 -40.73 -14.54
CA LEU A 46 -36.21 -39.91 -15.65
C LEU A 46 -35.91 -38.43 -15.38
N GLU A 47 -34.99 -37.87 -16.15
CA GLU A 47 -34.70 -36.44 -16.18
C GLU A 47 -35.94 -35.68 -16.71
N ALA A 48 -36.41 -34.71 -15.93
CA ALA A 48 -37.35 -33.71 -16.37
C ALA A 48 -36.65 -32.74 -17.35
N PRO A 49 -37.34 -32.19 -18.36
CA PRO A 49 -36.70 -31.47 -19.46
C PRO A 49 -35.98 -30.20 -18.96
N ALA A 50 -34.77 -30.01 -19.47
CA ALA A 50 -33.91 -28.85 -19.24
C ALA A 50 -34.67 -27.53 -19.45
N GLN A 51 -34.59 -26.64 -18.46
CA GLN A 51 -34.92 -25.23 -18.65
C GLN A 51 -33.90 -24.62 -19.62
N SER A 52 -34.38 -24.24 -20.80
CA SER A 52 -33.62 -23.54 -21.83
C SER A 52 -33.24 -22.13 -21.38
N GLY A 53 -31.94 -21.79 -21.40
CA GLY A 53 -31.46 -20.40 -21.41
C GLY A 53 -30.22 -20.09 -20.56
N ALA A 54 -29.75 -20.97 -19.67
CA ALA A 54 -28.59 -20.66 -18.82
C ALA A 54 -27.28 -20.81 -19.62
N LYS A 55 -26.51 -19.72 -19.71
CA LYS A 55 -25.15 -19.70 -20.29
C LYS A 55 -24.22 -20.62 -19.51
N GLU A 56 -23.19 -21.14 -20.18
CA GLU A 56 -22.20 -22.02 -19.54
C GLU A 56 -21.43 -21.22 -18.47
N VAL A 57 -21.39 -21.72 -17.22
CA VAL A 57 -20.61 -21.12 -16.15
C VAL A 57 -19.28 -21.87 -16.03
N ARG A 58 -18.15 -21.19 -16.26
CA ARG A 58 -16.81 -21.75 -16.08
C ARG A 58 -16.20 -21.31 -14.76
N LYS A 59 -15.65 -22.26 -14.02
CA LYS A 59 -14.89 -21.97 -12.81
C LYS A 59 -13.46 -21.60 -13.16
N LEU A 60 -12.99 -20.48 -12.64
CA LEU A 60 -11.60 -20.02 -12.73
C LEU A 60 -11.04 -19.90 -11.31
N ASP A 61 -9.75 -20.18 -11.15
CA ASP A 61 -9.02 -19.99 -9.90
C ASP A 61 -8.58 -18.53 -9.71
N ARG A 62 -8.33 -17.81 -10.81
CA ARG A 62 -7.97 -16.39 -10.83
C ARG A 62 -8.38 -15.69 -12.12
N VAL A 63 -8.47 -14.36 -12.07
CA VAL A 63 -8.76 -13.51 -13.22
C VAL A 63 -8.03 -12.17 -13.08
N ILE A 64 -7.44 -11.68 -14.18
CA ILE A 64 -6.86 -10.36 -14.31
C ILE A 64 -7.67 -9.51 -15.30
N ILE A 65 -8.27 -8.43 -14.82
CA ILE A 65 -9.08 -7.50 -15.62
C ILE A 65 -8.34 -6.17 -15.72
N ARG A 66 -8.26 -5.60 -16.92
CA ARG A 66 -7.76 -4.24 -17.14
C ARG A 66 -8.83 -3.36 -17.80
N PHE A 67 -9.26 -2.32 -17.08
CA PHE A 67 -10.06 -1.24 -17.65
C PHE A 67 -9.13 -0.17 -18.22
N ALA A 68 -9.34 0.26 -19.46
CA ALA A 68 -8.53 1.28 -20.11
C ALA A 68 -9.40 2.29 -20.88
N GLY A 69 -9.09 3.58 -20.71
CA GLY A 69 -9.83 4.69 -21.32
C GLY A 69 -9.07 6.00 -21.17
N ASP A 70 -9.71 7.12 -21.48
CA ASP A 70 -9.09 8.43 -21.29
C ASP A 70 -9.13 8.84 -19.81
N SER A 71 -8.16 9.67 -19.40
CA SER A 71 -8.25 10.39 -18.12
C SER A 71 -9.57 11.16 -18.03
N GLY A 72 -10.38 10.82 -17.02
CA GLY A 72 -11.72 11.40 -16.84
C GLY A 72 -12.89 10.51 -17.29
N ASP A 73 -12.64 9.41 -18.01
CA ASP A 73 -13.67 8.39 -18.33
C ASP A 73 -14.07 7.54 -17.12
N GLY A 74 -13.41 7.73 -15.97
CA GLY A 74 -13.77 7.06 -14.72
C GLY A 74 -13.30 5.62 -14.61
N MET A 75 -12.24 5.21 -15.32
CA MET A 75 -11.66 3.85 -15.23
C MET A 75 -11.21 3.50 -13.81
N GLN A 76 -10.62 4.47 -13.10
CA GLN A 76 -10.23 4.31 -11.70
C GLN A 76 -11.45 4.04 -10.81
N LEU A 77 -12.53 4.81 -11.01
CA LEU A 77 -13.77 4.63 -10.26
C LEU A 77 -14.40 3.25 -10.52
N THR A 78 -14.46 2.83 -11.78
CA THR A 78 -14.97 1.52 -12.18
C THR A 78 -14.14 0.40 -11.55
N GLY A 79 -12.81 0.50 -11.64
CA GLY A 79 -11.88 -0.42 -11.01
C GLY A 79 -12.03 -0.51 -9.49
N ASP A 80 -12.04 0.63 -8.79
CA ASP A 80 -12.24 0.69 -7.33
C ASP A 80 -13.55 0.05 -6.89
N ARG A 81 -14.62 0.23 -7.68
CA ARG A 81 -15.93 -0.36 -7.35
C ARG A 81 -15.92 -1.86 -7.53
N PHE A 82 -15.44 -2.35 -8.67
CA PHE A 82 -15.33 -3.77 -8.90
C PHE A 82 -14.44 -4.46 -7.84
N THR A 83 -13.35 -3.79 -7.44
CA THR A 83 -12.48 -4.22 -6.32
C THR A 83 -13.26 -4.34 -5.01
N SER A 84 -14.11 -3.36 -4.70
CA SER A 84 -14.92 -3.37 -3.47
C SER A 84 -15.94 -4.53 -3.44
N GLU A 85 -16.57 -4.84 -4.59
CA GLU A 85 -17.48 -5.99 -4.69
C GLU A 85 -16.74 -7.32 -4.59
N THR A 86 -15.58 -7.41 -5.25
CA THR A 86 -14.71 -8.60 -5.21
C THR A 86 -14.23 -8.90 -3.79
N ALA A 87 -13.83 -7.87 -3.04
CA ALA A 87 -13.51 -8.00 -1.62
C ALA A 87 -14.71 -8.44 -0.77
N SER A 88 -15.89 -7.89 -1.05
CA SER A 88 -17.13 -8.21 -0.31
C SER A 88 -17.60 -9.65 -0.55
N PHE A 89 -17.29 -10.20 -1.73
CA PHE A 89 -17.51 -11.61 -2.04
C PHE A 89 -16.52 -12.57 -1.35
N GLY A 90 -15.43 -12.02 -0.78
CA GLY A 90 -14.42 -12.78 -0.04
C GLY A 90 -13.28 -13.32 -0.90
N ASN A 91 -13.07 -12.78 -2.10
CA ASN A 91 -11.87 -13.07 -2.89
C ASN A 91 -10.65 -12.34 -2.33
N ASP A 92 -9.47 -12.95 -2.52
CA ASP A 92 -8.23 -12.17 -2.45
C ASP A 92 -8.10 -11.29 -3.70
N LEU A 93 -7.45 -10.13 -3.57
CA LEU A 93 -7.28 -9.18 -4.65
C LEU A 93 -5.99 -8.37 -4.54
N SER A 94 -5.51 -7.92 -5.70
CA SER A 94 -4.44 -6.95 -5.84
C SER A 94 -4.72 -6.00 -7.01
N THR A 95 -4.42 -4.72 -6.85
CA THR A 95 -4.74 -3.68 -7.85
C THR A 95 -3.51 -2.90 -8.29
N LEU A 96 -3.57 -2.40 -9.53
CA LEU A 96 -2.59 -1.49 -10.10
C LEU A 96 -3.30 -0.34 -10.84
N PRO A 97 -3.54 0.78 -10.15
CA PRO A 97 -3.88 2.05 -10.77
C PRO A 97 -2.73 2.56 -11.64
N ASN A 98 -3.02 2.90 -12.90
CA ASN A 98 -2.05 3.51 -13.80
C ASN A 98 -2.59 4.84 -14.36
N PHE A 99 -1.97 5.93 -13.89
CA PHE A 99 -2.34 7.29 -14.26
C PHE A 99 -1.42 7.82 -15.37
N PRO A 100 -1.98 8.53 -16.37
CA PRO A 100 -1.16 9.25 -17.33
C PRO A 100 -0.35 10.34 -16.61
N ALA A 101 0.82 10.66 -17.16
CA ALA A 101 1.67 11.72 -16.60
C ALA A 101 1.03 13.12 -16.71
N GLU A 102 0.16 13.32 -17.72
CA GLU A 102 -0.54 14.58 -17.93
C GLU A 102 -1.93 14.58 -17.30
N ILE A 103 -2.22 15.59 -16.47
CA ILE A 103 -3.53 15.75 -15.81
C ILE A 103 -4.67 15.92 -16.83
N ARG A 104 -4.38 16.56 -17.99
CA ARG A 104 -5.35 16.78 -19.08
C ARG A 104 -4.70 16.59 -20.45
N ALA A 105 -4.17 15.40 -20.70
CA ALA A 105 -3.85 15.03 -22.07
C ALA A 105 -5.09 15.12 -22.97
N PRO A 106 -4.94 15.45 -24.26
CA PRO A 106 -6.06 15.47 -25.19
C PRO A 106 -6.75 14.10 -25.25
N ALA A 107 -8.08 14.09 -25.18
CA ALA A 107 -8.88 12.87 -25.27
C ALA A 107 -8.61 12.09 -26.59
N GLY A 108 -8.53 10.76 -26.47
CA GLY A 108 -8.21 9.83 -27.54
C GLY A 108 -6.75 9.89 -27.99
N THR A 109 -5.81 10.17 -27.08
CA THR A 109 -4.36 10.13 -27.34
C THR A 109 -3.65 9.15 -26.41
N LEU A 110 -2.54 8.57 -26.86
CA LEU A 110 -1.77 7.60 -26.06
C LEU A 110 -1.30 8.17 -24.71
N PRO A 111 -0.79 9.42 -24.62
CA PRO A 111 -0.37 10.01 -23.34
C PRO A 111 -1.53 10.25 -22.36
N GLY A 112 -2.78 10.25 -22.84
CA GLY A 112 -3.97 10.44 -22.01
C GLY A 112 -4.65 9.17 -21.53
N VAL A 113 -4.12 8.01 -21.91
CA VAL A 113 -4.67 6.72 -21.48
C VAL A 113 -4.44 6.54 -19.98
N SER A 114 -5.52 6.24 -19.28
CA SER A 114 -5.52 5.76 -17.90
C SER A 114 -6.02 4.32 -17.88
N SER A 115 -5.38 3.48 -17.08
CA SER A 115 -5.84 2.12 -16.85
C SER A 115 -5.90 1.76 -15.38
N PHE A 116 -6.75 0.78 -15.07
CA PHE A 116 -6.87 0.17 -13.77
C PHE A 116 -6.85 -1.34 -13.96
N GLN A 117 -5.84 -2.01 -13.40
CA GLN A 117 -5.77 -3.47 -13.41
C GLN A 117 -6.17 -4.01 -12.05
N LEU A 118 -6.96 -5.08 -12.05
CA LEU A 118 -7.36 -5.84 -10.89
C LEU A 118 -7.07 -7.31 -11.15
N HIS A 119 -6.42 -7.96 -10.19
CA HIS A 119 -6.28 -9.40 -10.12
C HIS A 119 -7.05 -9.88 -8.89
N PHE A 120 -7.85 -10.92 -9.05
CA PHE A 120 -8.53 -11.58 -7.95
C PHE A 120 -8.54 -13.09 -8.11
N ALA A 121 -8.57 -13.79 -6.99
CA ALA A 121 -8.43 -15.24 -6.96
C ALA A 121 -9.22 -15.87 -5.81
N ASP A 122 -9.34 -17.19 -5.86
CA ASP A 122 -9.84 -18.04 -4.77
C ASP A 122 -8.74 -18.48 -3.78
N HIS A 123 -7.53 -17.95 -3.95
CA HIS A 123 -6.35 -18.21 -3.14
C HIS A 123 -5.51 -16.93 -2.98
N ASP A 124 -4.49 -16.97 -2.13
CA ASP A 124 -3.60 -15.84 -1.84
C ASP A 124 -2.79 -15.40 -3.09
N ILE A 125 -2.89 -14.12 -3.45
CA ILE A 125 -2.20 -13.47 -4.55
C ILE A 125 -1.48 -12.19 -4.08
N LEU A 126 -0.27 -11.98 -4.60
CA LEU A 126 0.62 -10.92 -4.11
C LEU A 126 0.97 -9.88 -5.18
N THR A 127 0.39 -10.01 -6.36
CA THR A 127 0.64 -9.11 -7.50
C THR A 127 -0.66 -8.80 -8.22
N PRO A 128 -0.76 -7.65 -8.92
CA PRO A 128 -1.88 -7.31 -9.77
C PRO A 128 -1.92 -8.16 -11.06
N GLY A 129 -1.02 -9.15 -11.22
CA GLY A 129 -0.93 -10.00 -12.40
C GLY A 129 -0.05 -9.44 -13.52
N ASP A 130 0.57 -10.34 -14.30
CA ASP A 130 1.55 -9.97 -15.33
C ASP A 130 0.92 -9.43 -16.62
N ALA A 131 -0.25 -9.97 -16.97
CA ALA A 131 -0.97 -9.69 -18.21
C ALA A 131 -2.48 -9.86 -17.98
N PRO A 132 -3.34 -9.01 -18.57
CA PRO A 132 -4.78 -9.11 -18.40
C PRO A 132 -5.38 -10.28 -19.19
N ASP A 133 -6.24 -11.06 -18.55
CA ASP A 133 -7.11 -12.05 -19.19
C ASP A 133 -8.28 -11.37 -19.92
N VAL A 134 -8.69 -10.19 -19.44
CA VAL A 134 -9.72 -9.35 -20.06
C VAL A 134 -9.26 -7.90 -20.16
N LEU A 135 -9.29 -7.34 -21.37
CA LEU A 135 -9.10 -5.91 -21.62
C LEU A 135 -10.44 -5.25 -21.97
N VAL A 136 -10.87 -4.27 -21.17
CA VAL A 136 -11.97 -3.37 -21.53
C VAL A 136 -11.38 -2.08 -22.10
N ALA A 137 -11.46 -1.90 -23.41
CA ALA A 137 -10.92 -0.75 -24.13
C ALA A 137 -12.04 0.23 -24.54
N MET A 138 -12.07 1.39 -23.88
CA MET A 138 -13.11 2.41 -24.10
C MET A 138 -12.93 3.19 -25.41
N ASN A 139 -11.75 3.15 -26.03
CA ASN A 139 -11.44 3.87 -27.26
C ASN A 139 -10.19 3.29 -27.97
N PRO A 140 -9.87 3.73 -29.20
CA PRO A 140 -8.68 3.27 -29.94
C PRO A 140 -7.34 3.48 -29.22
N ALA A 141 -7.17 4.58 -28.48
CA ALA A 141 -5.94 4.86 -27.75
C ALA A 141 -5.72 3.85 -26.62
N ALA A 142 -6.78 3.55 -25.87
CA ALA A 142 -6.78 2.55 -24.81
C ALA A 142 -6.43 1.16 -25.32
N LEU A 143 -7.00 0.75 -26.46
CA LEU A 143 -6.64 -0.52 -27.10
C LEU A 143 -5.16 -0.51 -27.52
N LYS A 144 -4.72 0.49 -28.29
CA LYS A 144 -3.35 0.56 -28.80
C LYS A 144 -2.28 0.58 -27.70
N ALA A 145 -2.55 1.30 -26.60
CA ALA A 145 -1.62 1.42 -25.48
C ALA A 145 -1.47 0.13 -24.66
N ASN A 146 -2.45 -0.77 -24.70
CA ASN A 146 -2.47 -1.96 -23.84
C ASN A 146 -2.38 -3.29 -24.60
N LEU A 147 -2.66 -3.32 -25.90
CA LEU A 147 -2.75 -4.56 -26.69
C LEU A 147 -1.48 -5.42 -26.61
N ALA A 148 -0.30 -4.80 -26.53
CA ALA A 148 0.98 -5.51 -26.42
C ALA A 148 1.14 -6.31 -25.11
N ASP A 149 0.41 -5.94 -24.06
CA ASP A 149 0.40 -6.68 -22.79
C ASP A 149 -0.67 -7.79 -22.76
N VAL A 150 -1.61 -7.80 -23.72
CA VAL A 150 -2.72 -8.76 -23.74
C VAL A 150 -2.24 -10.06 -24.40
N PRO A 151 -2.36 -11.22 -23.72
CA PRO A 151 -1.96 -12.50 -24.28
C PRO A 151 -2.94 -12.95 -25.37
N ARG A 152 -2.45 -13.75 -26.33
CA ARG A 152 -3.32 -14.37 -27.34
C ARG A 152 -4.36 -15.27 -26.66
N GLY A 153 -5.58 -15.25 -27.18
CA GLY A 153 -6.73 -15.96 -26.61
C GLY A 153 -7.47 -15.21 -25.51
N ALA A 154 -6.94 -14.09 -25.00
CA ALA A 154 -7.63 -13.25 -24.03
C ALA A 154 -8.87 -12.56 -24.62
N GLU A 155 -9.76 -12.14 -23.73
CA GLU A 155 -10.98 -11.42 -24.07
C GLU A 155 -10.70 -9.92 -24.24
N ILE A 156 -11.21 -9.31 -25.30
CA ILE A 156 -11.13 -7.87 -25.53
C ILE A 156 -12.54 -7.32 -25.75
N ILE A 157 -13.01 -6.50 -24.81
CA ILE A 157 -14.27 -5.76 -24.94
C ILE A 157 -13.96 -4.37 -25.46
N VAL A 158 -14.47 -4.02 -26.64
CA VAL A 158 -14.19 -2.73 -27.29
C VAL A 158 -15.46 -1.90 -27.42
N ASN A 159 -15.35 -0.60 -27.07
CA ASN A 159 -16.42 0.36 -27.36
C ASN A 159 -16.43 0.74 -28.85
N THR A 160 -17.24 0.09 -29.67
CA THR A 160 -17.25 0.30 -31.13
C THR A 160 -17.63 1.72 -31.54
N ASP A 161 -18.41 2.44 -30.72
CA ASP A 161 -18.83 3.83 -30.99
C ASP A 161 -17.63 4.80 -31.13
N GLU A 162 -16.49 4.48 -30.51
CA GLU A 162 -15.32 5.36 -30.46
C GLU A 162 -14.31 5.07 -31.60
N PHE A 163 -14.47 3.96 -32.35
CA PHE A 163 -13.60 3.57 -33.47
C PHE A 163 -13.92 4.32 -34.77
N THR A 164 -14.03 5.64 -34.67
CA THR A 164 -14.23 6.52 -35.84
C THR A 164 -12.91 6.76 -36.58
N LYS A 165 -12.99 7.04 -37.89
CA LYS A 165 -11.80 7.36 -38.72
C LYS A 165 -10.90 8.43 -38.08
N ARG A 166 -11.49 9.48 -37.51
CA ARG A 166 -10.75 10.57 -36.86
C ARG A 166 -10.04 10.11 -35.58
N ALA A 167 -10.68 9.27 -34.76
CA ALA A 167 -10.09 8.76 -33.53
C ALA A 167 -8.94 7.77 -33.82
N MET A 168 -9.09 6.91 -34.82
CA MET A 168 -8.05 5.98 -35.25
C MET A 168 -6.83 6.72 -35.83
N GLN A 169 -7.05 7.73 -36.68
CA GLN A 169 -5.96 8.56 -37.21
C GLN A 169 -5.16 9.28 -36.11
N LYS A 170 -5.81 9.75 -35.03
CA LYS A 170 -5.13 10.40 -33.90
C LYS A 170 -4.09 9.50 -33.23
N VAL A 171 -4.33 8.19 -33.22
CA VAL A 171 -3.43 7.21 -32.61
C VAL A 171 -2.54 6.51 -33.64
N GLY A 172 -2.59 6.94 -34.91
CA GLY A 172 -1.78 6.40 -35.99
C GLY A 172 -2.22 5.00 -36.44
N TRP A 173 -3.53 4.79 -36.56
CA TRP A 173 -4.09 3.63 -37.27
C TRP A 173 -4.70 4.07 -38.60
N ASP A 174 -4.26 3.43 -39.68
CA ASP A 174 -4.70 3.71 -41.04
C ASP A 174 -6.00 2.96 -41.40
N ALA A 175 -6.18 1.77 -40.84
CA ALA A 175 -7.37 0.93 -40.92
C ALA A 175 -7.89 0.59 -39.52
N SER A 176 -9.13 0.09 -39.43
CA SER A 176 -9.70 -0.33 -38.15
C SER A 176 -9.05 -1.66 -37.72
N PRO A 177 -8.50 -1.74 -36.49
CA PRO A 177 -7.97 -3.00 -35.97
C PRO A 177 -9.06 -4.07 -35.77
N LEU A 178 -10.33 -3.66 -35.80
CA LEU A 178 -11.48 -4.56 -35.74
C LEU A 178 -11.74 -5.27 -37.07
N GLU A 179 -11.12 -4.83 -38.17
CA GLU A 179 -11.43 -5.28 -39.53
C GLU A 179 -10.17 -5.70 -40.33
N ASP A 180 -8.96 -5.38 -39.85
CA ASP A 180 -7.70 -5.57 -40.59
C ASP A 180 -6.90 -6.83 -40.19
N GLY A 181 -7.48 -7.66 -39.31
CA GLY A 181 -6.85 -8.89 -38.79
C GLY A 181 -5.92 -8.69 -37.59
N THR A 182 -5.72 -7.44 -37.12
CA THR A 182 -4.88 -7.15 -35.94
C THR A 182 -5.30 -7.96 -34.71
N LEU A 183 -6.61 -8.17 -34.55
CA LEU A 183 -7.19 -8.83 -33.39
C LEU A 183 -7.51 -10.33 -33.57
N ASP A 184 -7.11 -10.96 -34.67
CA ASP A 184 -7.50 -12.35 -35.02
C ASP A 184 -7.12 -13.40 -33.97
N GLY A 185 -6.10 -13.12 -33.15
CA GLY A 185 -5.64 -14.02 -32.10
C GLY A 185 -6.23 -13.72 -30.72
N TYR A 186 -7.34 -12.99 -30.64
CA TYR A 186 -8.04 -12.63 -29.41
C TYR A 186 -9.53 -12.95 -29.55
N SER A 187 -10.22 -13.11 -28.43
CA SER A 187 -11.67 -13.20 -28.41
C SER A 187 -12.25 -11.79 -28.25
N VAL A 188 -12.75 -11.22 -29.35
CA VAL A 188 -13.16 -9.81 -29.40
C VAL A 188 -14.67 -9.67 -29.27
N HIS A 189 -15.09 -8.85 -28.30
CA HIS A 189 -16.49 -8.50 -28.04
C HIS A 189 -16.76 -7.04 -28.45
N PRO A 190 -17.31 -6.80 -29.66
CA PRO A 190 -17.65 -5.47 -30.12
C PRO A 190 -18.95 -4.97 -29.47
N VAL A 191 -18.85 -4.04 -28.52
CA VAL A 191 -20.02 -3.51 -27.80
C VAL A 191 -20.18 -2.02 -28.08
N PRO A 192 -21.32 -1.54 -28.61
CA PRO A 192 -21.59 -0.10 -28.78
C PRO A 192 -21.97 0.52 -27.42
N LEU A 193 -21.02 0.56 -26.49
CA LEU A 193 -21.21 0.94 -25.08
C LEU A 193 -21.81 2.34 -24.95
N THR A 194 -21.38 3.30 -25.77
CA THR A 194 -21.90 4.67 -25.70
C THR A 194 -23.36 4.72 -26.15
N THR A 195 -23.69 4.04 -27.26
CA THR A 195 -25.05 4.01 -27.79
C THR A 195 -26.00 3.31 -26.82
N LEU A 196 -25.65 2.11 -26.34
CA LEU A 196 -26.46 1.36 -25.37
C LEU A 196 -26.66 2.13 -24.06
N THR A 197 -25.63 2.82 -23.57
CA THR A 197 -25.75 3.65 -22.36
C THR A 197 -26.70 4.83 -22.59
N VAL A 198 -26.59 5.52 -23.72
CA VAL A 198 -27.44 6.68 -24.02
C VAL A 198 -28.90 6.25 -24.20
N GLU A 199 -29.15 5.13 -24.86
CA GLU A 199 -30.50 4.58 -25.04
C GLU A 199 -31.13 4.15 -23.71
N ALA A 200 -30.37 3.48 -22.84
CA ALA A 200 -30.83 3.11 -21.50
C ALA A 200 -31.19 4.33 -20.62
N LEU A 201 -30.64 5.50 -20.94
CA LEU A 201 -30.88 6.75 -20.21
C LEU A 201 -31.81 7.72 -20.93
N ALA A 202 -32.48 7.29 -22.02
CA ALA A 202 -33.33 8.16 -22.83
C ALA A 202 -34.52 8.78 -22.06
N GLU A 203 -34.98 8.12 -21.00
CA GLU A 203 -36.08 8.61 -20.14
C GLU A 203 -35.63 9.68 -19.13
N TYR A 204 -34.32 9.87 -18.96
CA TYR A 204 -33.78 10.90 -18.06
C TYR A 204 -33.54 12.21 -18.82
N GLU A 205 -33.83 13.34 -18.19
CA GLU A 205 -33.53 14.68 -18.74
C GLU A 205 -32.02 15.02 -18.67
N LEU A 206 -31.20 14.22 -19.36
CA LEU A 206 -29.75 14.39 -19.45
C LEU A 206 -29.34 14.78 -20.86
N SER A 207 -28.33 15.64 -20.97
CA SER A 207 -27.70 15.87 -22.27
C SER A 207 -27.03 14.57 -22.74
N ARG A 208 -26.96 14.34 -24.07
CA ARG A 208 -26.25 13.17 -24.63
C ARG A 208 -24.81 13.05 -24.11
N LYS A 209 -24.16 14.19 -23.87
CA LYS A 209 -22.81 14.25 -23.29
C LYS A 209 -22.80 13.73 -21.85
N ASP A 210 -23.76 14.13 -21.02
CA ASP A 210 -23.84 13.69 -19.63
C ASP A 210 -24.23 12.21 -19.51
N ALA A 211 -25.18 11.75 -20.34
CA ALA A 211 -25.52 10.32 -20.44
C ALA A 211 -24.30 9.48 -20.86
N GLY A 212 -23.52 9.95 -21.84
CA GLY A 212 -22.30 9.28 -22.29
C GLY A 212 -21.20 9.15 -21.22
N ARG A 213 -21.22 9.97 -20.15
CA ARG A 213 -20.27 9.85 -19.04
C ARG A 213 -20.57 8.66 -18.13
N SER A 214 -21.75 8.05 -18.23
CA SER A 214 -22.14 6.86 -17.46
C SER A 214 -21.72 5.54 -18.14
N LYS A 215 -21.05 5.59 -19.30
CA LYS A 215 -20.63 4.38 -20.04
C LYS A 215 -19.70 3.46 -19.23
N ASN A 216 -18.95 4.05 -18.31
CA ASN A 216 -18.10 3.31 -17.38
C ASN A 216 -18.91 2.50 -16.34
N MET A 217 -20.11 2.93 -15.98
CA MET A 217 -21.04 2.18 -15.13
C MET A 217 -21.69 1.04 -15.91
N PHE A 218 -22.00 1.24 -17.19
CA PHE A 218 -22.46 0.15 -18.06
C PHE A 218 -21.40 -0.95 -18.14
N ALA A 219 -20.14 -0.59 -18.43
CA ALA A 219 -19.03 -1.55 -18.45
C ALA A 219 -18.82 -2.25 -17.09
N LEU A 220 -19.00 -1.52 -15.98
CA LEU A 220 -18.99 -2.10 -14.64
C LEU A 220 -20.09 -3.16 -14.48
N GLY A 221 -21.32 -2.86 -14.88
CA GLY A 221 -22.45 -3.78 -14.83
C GLY A 221 -22.23 -5.04 -15.65
N LEU A 222 -21.69 -4.88 -16.87
CA LEU A 222 -21.36 -6.00 -17.75
C LEU A 222 -20.32 -6.93 -17.12
N LEU A 223 -19.25 -6.39 -16.52
CA LEU A 223 -18.27 -7.25 -15.86
C LEU A 223 -18.79 -7.82 -14.54
N SER A 224 -19.63 -7.09 -13.80
CA SER A 224 -20.29 -7.63 -12.61
C SER A 224 -21.13 -8.85 -12.96
N TRP A 225 -21.83 -8.81 -14.10
CA TRP A 225 -22.52 -9.99 -14.63
C TRP A 225 -21.54 -11.10 -15.03
N MET A 226 -20.52 -10.76 -15.84
CA MET A 226 -19.56 -11.74 -16.38
C MET A 226 -18.84 -12.56 -15.31
N TYR A 227 -18.66 -11.99 -14.11
CA TYR A 227 -17.97 -12.62 -12.97
C TYR A 227 -18.88 -12.89 -11.76
N HIS A 228 -20.20 -12.90 -11.96
CA HIS A 228 -21.21 -13.18 -10.91
C HIS A 228 -21.02 -12.35 -9.63
N ARG A 229 -20.68 -11.06 -9.77
CA ARG A 229 -20.50 -10.15 -8.64
C ARG A 229 -21.84 -9.65 -8.12
N PRO A 230 -22.03 -9.60 -6.78
CA PRO A 230 -23.20 -8.97 -6.18
C PRO A 230 -23.37 -7.53 -6.67
N THR A 231 -24.62 -7.08 -6.77
CA THR A 231 -24.94 -5.76 -7.34
C THR A 231 -25.30 -4.74 -6.26
N GLU A 232 -25.84 -5.22 -5.14
CA GLU A 232 -26.46 -4.45 -4.07
C GLU A 232 -25.48 -3.46 -3.42
N GLY A 233 -24.22 -3.87 -3.25
CA GLY A 233 -23.14 -3.03 -2.73
C GLY A 233 -22.90 -1.81 -3.62
N THR A 234 -22.84 -2.03 -4.93
CA THR A 234 -22.62 -1.00 -5.93
C THR A 234 -23.82 -0.07 -6.03
N GLU A 235 -25.05 -0.60 -5.97
CA GLU A 235 -26.25 0.24 -5.98
C GLU A 235 -26.28 1.19 -4.78
N LYS A 236 -26.01 0.67 -3.57
CA LYS A 236 -25.96 1.47 -2.35
C LYS A 236 -24.88 2.54 -2.42
N PHE A 237 -23.70 2.19 -2.95
CA PHE A 237 -22.62 3.13 -3.14
C PHE A 237 -23.00 4.27 -4.09
N LEU A 238 -23.59 3.97 -5.25
CA LEU A 238 -23.95 4.99 -6.24
C LEU A 238 -24.96 5.99 -5.65
N ARG A 239 -25.96 5.49 -4.92
CA ARG A 239 -26.92 6.33 -4.18
C ARG A 239 -26.25 7.23 -3.15
N ALA A 240 -25.30 6.70 -2.37
CA ALA A 240 -24.58 7.47 -1.37
C ALA A 240 -23.64 8.52 -1.99
N LYS A 241 -22.87 8.15 -3.02
CA LYS A 241 -21.90 9.02 -3.70
C LYS A 241 -22.57 10.23 -4.33
N PHE A 242 -23.69 9.99 -5.01
CA PHE A 242 -24.44 11.03 -5.72
C PHE A 242 -25.67 11.50 -4.92
N ALA A 243 -25.70 11.32 -3.60
CA ALA A 243 -26.84 11.70 -2.76
C ALA A 243 -27.26 13.18 -2.89
N LYS A 244 -26.31 14.07 -3.23
CA LYS A 244 -26.57 15.50 -3.49
C LYS A 244 -27.20 15.78 -4.86
N ARG A 245 -27.21 14.79 -5.76
CA ARG A 245 -27.73 14.85 -7.14
C ARG A 245 -28.47 13.56 -7.48
N PRO A 246 -29.67 13.34 -6.92
CA PRO A 246 -30.41 12.09 -7.07
C PRO A 246 -30.66 11.69 -8.51
N GLU A 247 -30.85 12.66 -9.41
CA GLU A 247 -31.04 12.42 -10.85
C GLU A 247 -29.81 11.75 -11.49
N ILE A 248 -28.60 12.14 -11.07
CA ILE A 248 -27.36 11.52 -11.53
C ILE A 248 -27.15 10.16 -10.86
N ALA A 249 -27.57 10.00 -9.60
CA ALA A 249 -27.50 8.73 -8.90
C ALA A 249 -28.32 7.66 -9.64
N GLU A 250 -29.59 7.95 -9.93
CA GLU A 250 -30.46 7.01 -10.66
C GLU A 250 -29.98 6.77 -12.09
N ALA A 251 -29.48 7.78 -12.80
CA ALA A 251 -28.93 7.57 -14.14
C ALA A 251 -27.70 6.64 -14.12
N ASN A 252 -26.78 6.78 -13.16
CA ASN A 252 -25.64 5.87 -13.05
C ASN A 252 -26.09 4.44 -12.68
N LEU A 253 -27.11 4.32 -11.83
CA LEU A 253 -27.69 3.04 -11.45
C LEU A 253 -28.36 2.33 -12.64
N THR A 254 -29.14 3.07 -13.43
CA THR A 254 -29.78 2.53 -14.63
C THR A 254 -28.77 2.12 -15.68
N ALA A 255 -27.71 2.92 -15.90
CA ALA A 255 -26.61 2.52 -16.78
C ALA A 255 -25.91 1.24 -16.29
N PHE A 256 -25.66 1.11 -14.99
CA PHE A 256 -25.09 -0.11 -14.39
C PHE A 256 -25.99 -1.33 -14.60
N ARG A 257 -27.28 -1.22 -14.29
CA ARG A 257 -28.25 -2.31 -14.50
C ARG A 257 -28.40 -2.67 -15.97
N ALA A 258 -28.37 -1.69 -16.87
CA ALA A 258 -28.42 -1.93 -18.30
C ALA A 258 -27.21 -2.75 -18.77
N GLY A 259 -26.01 -2.46 -18.27
CA GLY A 259 -24.82 -3.27 -18.55
C GLY A 259 -24.92 -4.71 -18.05
N TRP A 260 -25.45 -4.89 -16.83
CA TRP A 260 -25.68 -6.22 -16.26
C TRP A 260 -26.72 -7.02 -17.06
N ASN A 261 -27.86 -6.40 -17.40
CA ASN A 261 -28.90 -7.00 -18.23
C ASN A 261 -28.42 -7.31 -19.66
N PHE A 262 -27.57 -6.45 -20.23
CA PHE A 262 -26.95 -6.71 -21.54
C PHE A 262 -26.14 -7.99 -21.50
N GLY A 263 -25.37 -8.22 -20.44
CA GLY A 263 -24.66 -9.47 -20.20
C GLY A 263 -25.58 -10.69 -20.24
N GLU A 264 -26.70 -10.67 -19.50
CA GLU A 264 -27.70 -11.76 -19.50
C GLU A 264 -28.28 -12.04 -20.89
N THR A 265 -28.52 -10.99 -21.69
CA THR A 265 -29.33 -11.07 -22.90
C THR A 265 -28.55 -11.22 -24.20
N THR A 266 -27.27 -10.83 -24.22
CA THR A 266 -26.45 -10.93 -25.43
C THR A 266 -25.99 -12.36 -25.67
N GLU A 267 -25.86 -12.79 -26.94
CA GLU A 267 -25.25 -14.07 -27.28
C GLU A 267 -23.72 -13.99 -27.42
N ASP A 268 -23.16 -12.77 -27.44
CA ASP A 268 -21.72 -12.54 -27.66
C ASP A 268 -20.85 -13.14 -26.54
N PHE A 269 -21.38 -13.19 -25.31
CA PHE A 269 -20.74 -13.88 -24.19
C PHE A 269 -21.39 -15.25 -23.98
N ALA A 270 -20.81 -16.29 -24.58
CA ALA A 270 -21.29 -17.67 -24.43
C ALA A 270 -21.03 -18.27 -23.03
N VAL A 271 -20.12 -17.66 -22.27
CA VAL A 271 -19.65 -18.14 -20.98
C VAL A 271 -19.64 -17.00 -19.95
N SER A 272 -20.06 -17.30 -18.73
CA SER A 272 -19.79 -16.47 -17.56
C SER A 272 -18.85 -17.20 -16.60
N TYR A 273 -18.15 -16.47 -15.74
CA TYR A 273 -17.06 -17.00 -14.92
C TYR A 273 -17.36 -16.90 -13.43
N GLU A 274 -16.98 -17.91 -12.66
CA GLU A 274 -17.08 -17.91 -11.21
C GLU A 274 -15.68 -18.12 -10.61
N VAL A 275 -15.28 -17.23 -9.69
CA VAL A 275 -14.08 -17.39 -8.86
C VAL A 275 -14.53 -17.53 -7.42
N ALA A 276 -14.26 -18.69 -6.82
CA ALA A 276 -14.69 -19.00 -5.46
C ALA A 276 -14.07 -18.04 -4.42
N PRO A 277 -14.68 -17.82 -3.24
CA PRO A 277 -14.06 -17.02 -2.18
C PRO A 277 -12.75 -17.63 -1.68
N ALA A 278 -11.77 -16.79 -1.31
CA ALA A 278 -10.47 -17.20 -0.77
C ALA A 278 -10.53 -17.55 0.72
N SER A 279 -11.57 -18.27 1.15
CA SER A 279 -11.86 -18.53 2.57
C SER A 279 -10.78 -19.34 3.30
N ALA A 280 -9.94 -20.09 2.57
CA ALA A 280 -8.82 -20.84 3.14
C ALA A 280 -7.52 -20.01 3.23
N ALA A 281 -7.42 -18.88 2.53
CA ALA A 281 -6.22 -18.05 2.48
C ALA A 281 -6.13 -17.07 3.67
N PHE A 282 -7.25 -16.75 4.32
CA PHE A 282 -7.33 -15.72 5.34
C PHE A 282 -7.76 -16.26 6.71
N PRO A 283 -7.10 -15.85 7.81
CA PRO A 283 -7.60 -16.08 9.16
C PRO A 283 -8.99 -15.48 9.36
N THR A 284 -9.83 -16.07 10.20
CA THR A 284 -11.13 -15.50 10.57
C THR A 284 -10.97 -14.09 11.16
N GLY A 285 -11.73 -13.11 10.69
CA GLY A 285 -11.67 -11.75 11.19
C GLY A 285 -12.55 -10.77 10.42
N THR A 286 -12.52 -9.50 10.82
CA THR A 286 -13.17 -8.41 10.06
C THR A 286 -12.16 -7.84 9.07
N TYR A 287 -12.50 -7.89 7.78
CA TYR A 287 -11.64 -7.40 6.71
C TYR A 287 -12.19 -6.13 6.08
N ARG A 288 -11.28 -5.33 5.53
CA ARG A 288 -11.61 -4.25 4.61
C ARG A 288 -10.58 -4.22 3.49
N ASN A 289 -10.99 -3.80 2.31
CA ASN A 289 -10.04 -3.39 1.29
C ASN A 289 -9.31 -2.11 1.77
N ILE A 290 -8.00 -2.06 1.61
CA ILE A 290 -7.18 -0.90 2.01
C ILE A 290 -6.08 -0.65 0.99
N SER A 291 -5.83 0.61 0.65
CA SER A 291 -4.65 1.03 -0.12
C SER A 291 -3.48 1.40 0.80
N GLY A 292 -2.25 1.37 0.28
CA GLY A 292 -1.05 1.59 1.10
C GLY A 292 -1.02 2.96 1.79
N ASN A 293 -1.35 4.03 1.08
CA ASN A 293 -1.41 5.37 1.69
C ASN A 293 -2.48 5.47 2.79
N LEU A 294 -3.61 4.78 2.62
CA LEU A 294 -4.68 4.75 3.61
C LEU A 294 -4.27 3.94 4.85
N ALA A 295 -3.65 2.78 4.63
CA ALA A 295 -3.09 1.94 5.69
C ALA A 295 -2.03 2.70 6.49
N LEU A 296 -1.12 3.41 5.82
CA LEU A 296 -0.11 4.25 6.45
C LEU A 296 -0.74 5.35 7.30
N ALA A 297 -1.73 6.08 6.76
CA ALA A 297 -2.43 7.12 7.51
C ALA A 297 -3.08 6.57 8.80
N TYR A 298 -3.70 5.40 8.73
CA TYR A 298 -4.25 4.73 9.91
C TYR A 298 -3.18 4.22 10.86
N GLY A 299 -2.05 3.73 10.36
CA GLY A 299 -0.92 3.31 11.18
C GLY A 299 -0.35 4.48 11.98
N LEU A 300 -0.26 5.67 11.39
CA LEU A 300 0.16 6.89 12.09
C LEU A 300 -0.85 7.33 13.16
N ILE A 301 -2.15 7.22 12.90
CA ILE A 301 -3.20 7.49 13.90
C ILE A 301 -3.11 6.48 15.04
N ALA A 302 -2.99 5.18 14.72
CA ALA A 302 -2.83 4.13 15.70
C ALA A 302 -1.57 4.35 16.56
N ALA A 303 -0.45 4.69 15.93
CA ALA A 303 0.80 5.01 16.63
C ALA A 303 0.64 6.19 17.59
N SER A 304 -0.04 7.26 17.15
CA SER A 304 -0.36 8.42 18.01
C SER A 304 -1.22 8.04 19.20
N ARG A 305 -2.20 7.16 19.02
CA ARG A 305 -3.06 6.67 20.10
C ARG A 305 -2.29 5.78 21.08
N GLN A 306 -1.45 4.87 20.59
CA GLN A 306 -0.64 3.98 21.43
C GLN A 306 0.49 4.73 22.16
N ALA A 307 1.01 5.79 21.58
CA ALA A 307 2.02 6.63 22.21
C ALA A 307 1.42 7.65 23.20
N GLU A 308 0.10 7.81 23.21
CA GLU A 308 -0.63 8.86 23.95
C GLU A 308 -0.15 10.29 23.59
N LEU A 309 0.29 10.50 22.35
CA LEU A 309 0.78 11.78 21.85
C LEU A 309 -0.14 12.33 20.76
N PRO A 310 -0.36 13.66 20.68
CA PRO A 310 -1.03 14.24 19.53
C PRO A 310 -0.22 14.01 18.25
N LEU A 311 -0.90 13.65 17.16
CA LEU A 311 -0.29 13.53 15.84
C LEU A 311 -0.19 14.90 15.17
N TYR A 312 1.02 15.29 14.77
CA TYR A 312 1.25 16.50 13.98
C TYR A 312 1.87 16.14 12.64
N LEU A 313 1.20 16.51 11.55
CA LEU A 313 1.69 16.39 10.19
C LEU A 313 2.06 17.76 9.63
N GLY A 314 3.36 18.00 9.40
CA GLY A 314 3.85 19.15 8.65
C GLY A 314 4.31 18.71 7.25
N SER A 315 3.60 19.12 6.20
CA SER A 315 3.85 18.58 4.85
C SER A 315 3.51 19.56 3.74
N TYR A 316 4.08 19.32 2.55
CA TYR A 316 3.76 20.00 1.30
C TYR A 316 3.14 18.99 0.33
N PRO A 317 2.06 19.32 -0.40
CA PRO A 317 1.42 18.38 -1.31
C PRO A 317 2.35 17.94 -2.44
N ILE A 318 2.64 16.65 -2.54
CA ILE A 318 3.45 16.04 -3.60
C ILE A 318 2.90 14.65 -3.93
N THR A 319 2.73 14.34 -5.21
CA THR A 319 2.34 12.98 -5.66
C THR A 319 3.50 12.00 -5.44
N PRO A 320 3.26 10.77 -4.95
CA PRO A 320 1.97 10.18 -4.53
C PRO A 320 1.66 10.31 -3.01
N ALA A 321 2.36 11.15 -2.26
CA ALA A 321 2.21 11.26 -0.80
C ALA A 321 1.02 12.11 -0.31
N SER A 322 0.44 12.97 -1.16
CA SER A 322 -0.64 13.90 -0.78
C SER A 322 -1.88 13.22 -0.18
N ASP A 323 -2.18 11.97 -0.54
CA ASP A 323 -3.36 11.27 -0.03
C ASP A 323 -3.29 10.99 1.48
N ILE A 324 -2.08 10.87 2.03
CA ILE A 324 -1.88 10.75 3.48
C ILE A 324 -2.31 12.04 4.18
N LEU A 325 -1.94 13.21 3.63
CA LEU A 325 -2.38 14.52 4.13
C LEU A 325 -3.91 14.65 4.03
N HIS A 326 -4.49 14.29 2.88
CA HIS A 326 -5.94 14.32 2.69
C HIS A 326 -6.68 13.46 3.72
N GLU A 327 -6.21 12.23 3.95
CA GLU A 327 -6.85 11.33 4.90
C GLU A 327 -6.69 11.83 6.35
N LEU A 328 -5.47 12.15 6.78
CA LEU A 328 -5.20 12.63 8.13
C LEU A 328 -5.96 13.92 8.46
N SER A 329 -6.19 14.80 7.48
CA SER A 329 -6.96 16.04 7.69
C SER A 329 -8.43 15.83 8.09
N LYS A 330 -9.00 14.65 7.79
CA LYS A 330 -10.38 14.27 8.14
C LYS A 330 -10.49 13.84 9.61
N HIS A 331 -9.40 13.40 10.22
CA HIS A 331 -9.37 12.68 11.50
C HIS A 331 -9.04 13.56 12.71
N LYS A 332 -9.57 14.79 12.74
CA LYS A 332 -9.37 15.72 13.88
C LYS A 332 -9.91 15.17 15.21
N ASN A 333 -10.89 14.26 15.14
CA ASN A 333 -11.45 13.53 16.27
C ASN A 333 -10.41 12.65 16.99
N PHE A 334 -9.32 12.25 16.32
CA PHE A 334 -8.19 11.54 16.93
C PHE A 334 -7.07 12.48 17.41
N GLY A 335 -7.30 13.79 17.44
CA GLY A 335 -6.30 14.78 17.87
C GLY A 335 -5.28 15.14 16.79
N VAL A 336 -5.49 14.71 15.55
CA VAL A 336 -4.61 14.99 14.41
C VAL A 336 -4.62 16.47 14.06
N ARG A 337 -3.43 17.07 13.96
CA ARG A 337 -3.22 18.39 13.35
C ARG A 337 -2.43 18.24 12.07
N SER A 338 -3.02 18.66 10.96
CA SER A 338 -2.33 18.79 9.67
C SER A 338 -1.99 20.26 9.40
N PHE A 339 -0.78 20.49 8.93
CA PHE A 339 -0.28 21.78 8.47
C PHE A 339 0.24 21.61 7.05
N GLN A 340 -0.50 22.17 6.09
CA GLN A 340 -0.05 22.30 4.71
C GLN A 340 0.84 23.53 4.63
N ALA A 341 2.14 23.30 4.46
CA ALA A 341 3.14 24.35 4.38
C ALA A 341 3.25 24.93 2.95
N GLU A 342 3.98 26.03 2.84
CA GLU A 342 4.32 26.71 1.59
C GLU A 342 5.32 25.93 0.72
N ASP A 343 6.19 25.14 1.36
CA ASP A 343 7.18 24.27 0.72
C ASP A 343 7.58 23.11 1.65
N GLU A 344 8.43 22.21 1.16
CA GLU A 344 8.92 21.05 1.91
C GLU A 344 9.79 21.42 3.12
N ILE A 345 10.51 22.54 3.08
CA ILE A 345 11.42 23.01 4.14
C ILE A 345 10.58 23.49 5.33
N ALA A 346 9.60 24.36 5.09
CA ALA A 346 8.65 24.82 6.09
C ALA A 346 7.83 23.65 6.66
N GLY A 347 7.44 22.68 5.82
CA GLY A 347 6.72 21.49 6.25
C GLY A 347 7.49 20.65 7.27
N ILE A 348 8.75 20.32 6.99
CA ILE A 348 9.57 19.54 7.94
C ILE A 348 9.98 20.39 9.16
N GLY A 349 10.25 21.69 8.98
CA GLY A 349 10.56 22.59 10.08
C GLY A 349 9.43 22.66 11.11
N ALA A 350 8.19 22.79 10.64
CA ALA A 350 6.99 22.75 11.49
C ALA A 350 6.84 21.40 12.21
N ALA A 351 7.07 20.28 11.51
CA ALA A 351 7.03 18.95 12.11
C ALA A 351 8.10 18.78 13.20
N LEU A 352 9.35 19.17 12.94
CA LEU A 352 10.43 19.09 13.92
C LEU A 352 10.16 20.00 15.15
N GLY A 353 9.58 21.18 14.93
CA GLY A 353 9.11 22.05 16.01
C GLY A 353 8.00 21.40 16.85
N ALA A 354 7.06 20.68 16.23
CA ALA A 354 6.03 19.93 16.93
C ALA A 354 6.62 18.75 17.73
N ALA A 355 7.65 18.07 17.20
CA ALA A 355 8.42 17.07 17.95
C ALA A 355 9.09 17.69 19.17
N PHE A 356 9.72 18.86 19.04
CA PHE A 356 10.27 19.53 20.21
C PHE A 356 9.18 19.85 21.25
N GLY A 357 7.96 20.20 20.80
CA GLY A 357 6.78 20.46 21.63
C GLY A 357 6.05 19.22 22.17
N GLY A 358 6.57 18.00 22.00
CA GLY A 358 5.95 16.79 22.58
C GLY A 358 4.91 16.09 21.71
N SER A 359 4.85 16.37 20.40
CA SER A 359 3.94 15.66 19.47
C SER A 359 4.62 14.46 18.82
N LEU A 360 3.84 13.45 18.42
CA LEU A 360 4.28 12.49 17.40
C LEU A 360 4.31 13.24 16.06
N ALA A 361 5.49 13.67 15.64
CA ALA A 361 5.66 14.50 14.46
C ALA A 361 5.97 13.68 13.21
N VAL A 362 5.32 14.05 12.11
CA VAL A 362 5.44 13.39 10.82
C VAL A 362 5.59 14.43 9.72
N THR A 363 6.39 14.12 8.71
CA THR A 363 6.37 14.79 7.41
C THR A 363 6.22 13.73 6.32
N THR A 364 5.41 14.00 5.31
CA THR A 364 5.19 13.10 4.15
C THR A 364 5.75 13.75 2.91
N THR A 365 6.38 12.97 2.03
CA THR A 365 7.04 13.52 0.85
C THR A 365 7.35 12.43 -0.20
N SER A 366 8.13 12.80 -1.21
CA SER A 366 8.75 11.90 -2.20
C SER A 366 10.19 12.38 -2.47
N GLY A 367 11.00 11.65 -3.25
CA GLY A 367 12.43 11.94 -3.49
C GLY A 367 12.85 13.41 -3.62
N PRO A 368 12.21 14.25 -4.46
CA PRO A 368 12.56 15.68 -4.56
C PRO A 368 12.39 16.45 -3.25
N GLY A 369 11.35 16.14 -2.50
CA GLY A 369 11.10 16.76 -1.21
C GLY A 369 12.03 16.25 -0.12
N VAL A 370 12.47 14.99 -0.18
CA VAL A 370 13.56 14.49 0.69
C VAL A 370 14.84 15.31 0.48
N ALA A 371 15.15 15.67 -0.77
CA ALA A 371 16.34 16.49 -1.08
C ALA A 371 16.26 17.86 -0.41
N LEU A 372 15.10 18.53 -0.49
CA LEU A 372 14.86 19.81 0.18
C LEU A 372 14.86 19.71 1.71
N LYS A 373 14.39 18.59 2.25
CA LYS A 373 14.31 18.35 3.71
C LYS A 373 15.65 17.96 4.34
N SER A 374 16.67 17.63 3.55
CA SER A 374 17.90 16.99 4.03
C SER A 374 18.62 17.78 5.13
N GLU A 375 18.64 19.12 5.04
CA GLU A 375 19.21 19.97 6.09
C GLU A 375 18.46 19.83 7.43
N THR A 376 17.12 19.85 7.39
CA THR A 376 16.31 19.75 8.62
C THR A 376 16.32 18.32 9.18
N ILE A 377 16.48 17.29 8.33
CA ILE A 377 16.71 15.92 8.79
C ILE A 377 18.05 15.84 9.53
N GLY A 378 19.12 16.45 8.99
CA GLY A 378 20.40 16.57 9.67
C GLY A 378 20.28 17.31 11.02
N LEU A 379 19.49 18.39 11.06
CA LEU A 379 19.16 19.07 12.31
C LEU A 379 18.44 18.13 13.28
N ALA A 380 17.43 17.36 12.84
CA ALA A 380 16.72 16.41 13.71
C ALA A 380 17.65 15.34 14.30
N VAL A 381 18.65 14.86 13.53
CA VAL A 381 19.70 13.97 14.04
C VAL A 381 20.53 14.65 15.14
N SER A 382 20.95 15.90 14.93
CA SER A 382 21.70 16.67 15.93
C SER A 382 20.89 17.02 17.19
N LEU A 383 19.59 17.28 17.02
CA LEU A 383 18.67 17.57 18.13
C LEU A 383 18.27 16.30 18.88
N GLU A 384 18.38 15.15 18.24
CA GLU A 384 17.95 13.84 18.73
C GLU A 384 16.47 13.87 19.16
N LEU A 385 15.62 14.26 18.21
CA LEU A 385 14.17 14.30 18.38
C LEU A 385 13.48 13.21 17.54
N PRO A 386 12.36 12.64 18.02
CA PRO A 386 11.56 11.69 17.27
C PRO A 386 10.86 12.39 16.10
N LEU A 387 11.15 11.99 14.86
CA LEU A 387 10.51 12.53 13.67
C LEU A 387 10.33 11.42 12.63
N LEU A 388 9.13 11.25 12.10
CA LEU A 388 8.90 10.33 10.99
C LEU A 388 8.99 11.07 9.66
N ILE A 389 9.88 10.61 8.77
CA ILE A 389 9.99 11.05 7.38
C ILE A 389 9.41 9.94 6.51
N VAL A 390 8.17 10.14 6.06
CA VAL A 390 7.50 9.21 5.17
C VAL A 390 7.82 9.62 3.74
N ASP A 391 8.62 8.79 3.06
CA ASP A 391 9.01 8.98 1.68
C ASP A 391 8.27 7.96 0.80
N ILE A 392 7.32 8.44 0.01
CA ILE A 392 6.63 7.62 -0.98
C ILE A 392 7.36 7.78 -2.30
N GLN A 393 8.28 6.85 -2.56
CA GLN A 393 9.18 6.90 -3.70
C GLN A 393 8.43 6.86 -5.04
N ARG A 394 8.98 7.57 -6.03
CA ARG A 394 8.45 7.65 -7.40
C ARG A 394 9.61 7.77 -8.39
N GLY A 395 9.35 7.60 -9.68
CA GLY A 395 10.40 7.66 -10.71
C GLY A 395 11.18 8.97 -10.69
N GLY A 396 12.50 8.89 -10.60
CA GLY A 396 13.43 10.03 -10.64
C GLY A 396 14.19 10.13 -11.98
N PRO A 397 15.29 10.92 -12.05
CA PRO A 397 15.72 11.95 -11.09
C PRO A 397 14.96 13.29 -11.28
N SER A 398 15.18 14.25 -10.37
CA SER A 398 14.50 15.57 -10.40
C SER A 398 12.98 15.38 -10.36
N THR A 399 12.20 16.07 -11.19
CA THR A 399 10.74 15.84 -11.30
C THR A 399 10.42 14.38 -11.65
N GLY A 400 11.25 13.77 -12.51
CA GLY A 400 11.14 12.39 -12.96
C GLY A 400 9.78 12.02 -13.54
N LEU A 401 9.20 10.93 -13.04
CA LEU A 401 7.91 10.37 -13.44
C LEU A 401 6.96 10.34 -12.23
N PRO A 402 6.25 11.45 -11.93
CA PRO A 402 5.50 11.58 -10.68
C PRO A 402 4.44 10.51 -10.40
N THR A 403 3.90 9.89 -11.45
CA THR A 403 2.85 8.87 -11.37
C THR A 403 3.36 7.43 -11.49
N LYS A 404 4.69 7.24 -11.58
CA LYS A 404 5.32 5.94 -11.77
C LYS A 404 6.09 5.50 -10.55
N THR A 405 6.09 4.20 -10.28
CA THR A 405 6.78 3.61 -9.14
C THR A 405 8.26 3.44 -9.45
N GLU A 406 9.10 3.64 -8.44
CA GLU A 406 10.54 3.36 -8.48
C GLU A 406 11.05 3.26 -7.03
N GLN A 407 12.15 2.55 -6.81
CA GLN A 407 12.76 2.38 -5.49
C GLN A 407 14.18 2.98 -5.47
N ALA A 408 14.31 4.22 -5.93
CA ALA A 408 15.59 4.86 -6.21
C ALA A 408 16.08 5.83 -5.11
N ASP A 409 15.39 5.91 -3.97
CA ASP A 409 15.73 6.91 -2.94
C ASP A 409 16.50 6.30 -1.74
N LEU A 410 16.80 4.98 -1.74
CA LEU A 410 17.49 4.30 -0.62
C LEU A 410 18.85 4.94 -0.29
N LEU A 411 19.70 5.23 -1.28
CA LEU A 411 20.99 5.88 -1.02
C LEU A 411 20.82 7.32 -0.54
N GLN A 412 19.78 8.03 -0.99
CA GLN A 412 19.45 9.37 -0.49
C GLN A 412 18.97 9.31 0.97
N ALA A 413 18.16 8.32 1.33
CA ALA A 413 17.76 8.07 2.71
C ALA A 413 18.94 7.62 3.59
N MET A 414 19.90 6.87 3.05
CA MET A 414 21.12 6.44 3.77
C MET A 414 22.13 7.55 3.97
N TYR A 415 22.38 8.38 2.94
CA TYR A 415 23.55 9.28 2.89
C TYR A 415 23.26 10.71 2.40
N GLY A 416 21.99 11.11 2.20
CA GLY A 416 21.62 12.41 1.63
C GLY A 416 21.83 13.63 2.54
N ARG A 417 22.29 13.45 3.79
CA ARG A 417 22.58 14.55 4.73
C ARG A 417 24.08 14.87 4.74
N ASN A 418 24.45 16.08 5.12
CA ASN A 418 25.85 16.46 5.33
C ASN A 418 26.40 15.91 6.66
N GLY A 419 27.67 15.48 6.65
CA GLY A 419 28.36 14.92 7.82
C GLY A 419 27.86 13.53 8.23
N GLU A 420 28.38 13.03 9.36
CA GLU A 420 27.99 11.75 9.95
C GLU A 420 26.63 11.88 10.67
N ALA A 421 25.54 11.69 9.93
CA ALA A 421 24.18 11.92 10.41
C ALA A 421 23.27 10.70 10.20
N PRO A 422 23.55 9.54 10.83
CA PRO A 422 22.83 8.29 10.58
C PRO A 422 21.37 8.34 11.02
N VAL A 423 20.51 7.58 10.34
CA VAL A 423 19.05 7.50 10.60
C VAL A 423 18.56 6.06 10.39
N PRO A 424 17.60 5.56 11.20
CA PRO A 424 16.96 4.29 10.92
C PRO A 424 16.06 4.37 9.68
N ILE A 425 15.90 3.25 9.00
CA ILE A 425 15.09 3.14 7.77
C ILE A 425 14.25 1.86 7.81
N VAL A 426 12.93 2.04 7.67
CA VAL A 426 11.91 0.98 7.62
C VAL A 426 11.21 1.03 6.25
N ALA A 427 10.89 -0.12 5.66
CA ALA A 427 10.12 -0.23 4.42
C ALA A 427 9.01 -1.29 4.54
N PRO A 428 7.76 -0.98 4.15
CA PRO A 428 6.68 -1.96 4.10
C PRO A 428 6.81 -2.88 2.88
N ARG A 429 6.28 -4.10 2.97
CA ARG A 429 6.32 -5.09 1.88
C ARG A 429 5.04 -5.16 1.03
N THR A 430 3.90 -4.73 1.58
CA THR A 430 2.59 -4.77 0.91
C THR A 430 1.75 -3.52 1.27
N PRO A 431 0.63 -3.24 0.56
CA PRO A 431 -0.26 -2.13 0.92
C PRO A 431 -0.74 -2.19 2.37
N ALA A 432 -1.22 -3.34 2.87
CA ALA A 432 -1.68 -3.46 4.24
C ALA A 432 -0.53 -3.30 5.25
N ASP A 433 0.64 -3.82 4.93
CA ASP A 433 1.84 -3.75 5.76
C ASP A 433 2.37 -2.32 5.97
N CYS A 434 1.89 -1.34 5.18
CA CYS A 434 2.14 0.08 5.45
C CYS A 434 1.61 0.53 6.81
N PHE A 435 0.56 -0.13 7.33
CA PHE A 435 0.03 0.13 8.69
C PHE A 435 1.05 -0.27 9.76
N ASP A 436 1.56 -1.50 9.69
CA ASP A 436 2.50 -2.05 10.68
C ASP A 436 3.87 -1.38 10.59
N ALA A 437 4.34 -1.06 9.37
CA ALA A 437 5.57 -0.31 9.17
C ALA A 437 5.52 1.09 9.81
N ALA A 438 4.35 1.75 9.81
CA ALA A 438 4.18 3.04 10.48
C ALA A 438 4.26 2.92 12.01
N LEU A 439 3.68 1.87 12.59
CA LEU A 439 3.81 1.57 14.03
C LEU A 439 5.26 1.28 14.41
N ASP A 440 5.96 0.49 13.60
CA ASP A 440 7.36 0.12 13.85
C ASP A 440 8.31 1.32 13.70
N ALA A 441 8.12 2.15 12.68
CA ALA A 441 8.87 3.39 12.53
C ALA A 441 8.63 4.35 13.71
N ALA A 442 7.37 4.49 14.16
CA ALA A 442 7.03 5.29 15.34
C ALA A 442 7.68 4.75 16.61
N ARG A 443 7.65 3.43 16.83
CA ARG A 443 8.35 2.75 17.93
C ARG A 443 9.84 3.13 17.93
N ILE A 444 10.53 2.97 16.80
CA ILE A 444 11.96 3.28 16.71
C ILE A 444 12.21 4.77 16.98
N ALA A 445 11.45 5.66 16.35
CA ALA A 445 11.62 7.11 16.50
C ALA A 445 11.47 7.54 17.96
N LEU A 446 10.41 7.04 18.61
CA LEU A 446 10.14 7.30 20.02
C LEU A 446 11.23 6.67 20.89
N THR A 447 11.43 5.36 20.88
CA THR A 447 12.38 4.67 21.78
C THR A 447 13.79 5.24 21.70
N TYR A 448 14.31 5.52 20.50
CA TYR A 448 15.70 5.94 20.30
C TYR A 448 15.87 7.46 20.09
N ARG A 449 14.78 8.24 20.16
CA ARG A 449 14.78 9.71 19.99
C ARG A 449 15.61 10.13 18.77
N THR A 450 15.15 9.72 17.60
CA THR A 450 15.85 9.95 16.33
C THR A 450 14.85 10.12 15.19
N PRO A 451 15.19 10.88 14.13
CA PRO A 451 14.43 10.81 12.89
C PRO A 451 14.52 9.41 12.27
N VAL A 452 13.40 8.92 11.72
CA VAL A 452 13.28 7.61 11.05
C VAL A 452 12.66 7.80 9.67
N PHE A 453 13.27 7.20 8.66
CA PHE A 453 12.65 7.10 7.33
C PHE A 453 11.70 5.91 7.28
N LEU A 454 10.51 6.13 6.73
CA LEU A 454 9.60 5.09 6.26
C LEU A 454 9.54 5.19 4.73
N LEU A 455 10.23 4.28 4.05
CA LEU A 455 10.32 4.23 2.58
C LEU A 455 9.22 3.34 2.02
N SER A 456 8.17 3.94 1.47
CA SER A 456 7.20 3.25 0.62
C SER A 456 7.45 3.62 -0.85
N ASP A 457 6.59 3.19 -1.77
CA ASP A 457 6.68 3.56 -3.18
C ASP A 457 5.30 3.68 -3.83
N GLY A 458 5.26 4.27 -5.02
CA GLY A 458 4.03 4.52 -5.76
C GLY A 458 3.21 3.25 -6.07
N TYR A 459 3.83 2.06 -6.05
CA TYR A 459 3.12 0.81 -6.27
C TYR A 459 2.36 0.38 -5.00
N LEU A 460 2.98 0.41 -3.82
CA LEU A 460 2.26 0.12 -2.56
C LEU A 460 1.24 1.21 -2.22
N ALA A 461 1.60 2.47 -2.43
CA ALA A 461 0.78 3.62 -2.07
C ALA A 461 -0.60 3.59 -2.74
N ASN A 462 -0.63 3.19 -4.01
CA ASN A 462 -1.83 3.15 -4.84
C ASN A 462 -2.48 1.76 -4.91
N GLY A 463 -1.68 0.69 -4.77
CA GLY A 463 -2.19 -0.68 -4.74
C GLY A 463 -3.06 -0.93 -3.51
N SER A 464 -3.95 -1.91 -3.62
CA SER A 464 -4.86 -2.31 -2.55
C SER A 464 -4.90 -3.82 -2.37
N GLU A 465 -5.15 -4.26 -1.14
CA GLU A 465 -5.36 -5.66 -0.79
C GLU A 465 -6.36 -5.79 0.38
N PRO A 466 -6.93 -6.99 0.61
CA PRO A 466 -7.71 -7.26 1.80
C PRO A 466 -6.84 -7.14 3.07
N TRP A 467 -7.30 -6.34 4.03
CA TRP A 467 -6.63 -6.15 5.30
C TRP A 467 -7.52 -6.53 6.47
N ARG A 468 -7.01 -7.42 7.34
CA ARG A 468 -7.64 -7.74 8.62
C ARG A 468 -7.50 -6.53 9.53
N ILE A 469 -8.63 -5.99 9.97
CA ILE A 469 -8.63 -4.88 10.92
C ILE A 469 -8.13 -5.42 12.27
N PRO A 470 -7.03 -4.91 12.82
CA PRO A 470 -6.51 -5.36 14.10
C PRO A 470 -7.42 -4.88 15.23
N GLU A 471 -7.47 -5.67 16.31
CA GLU A 471 -8.10 -5.24 17.54
C GLU A 471 -7.19 -4.27 18.30
N ALA A 472 -7.76 -3.35 19.09
CA ALA A 472 -6.97 -2.34 19.79
C ALA A 472 -5.93 -2.95 20.76
N GLY A 473 -6.21 -4.13 21.32
CA GLY A 473 -5.30 -4.85 22.21
C GLY A 473 -4.19 -5.65 21.51
N GLU A 474 -4.25 -5.81 20.18
CA GLU A 474 -3.20 -6.44 19.38
C GLU A 474 -2.09 -5.45 19.02
N LEU A 475 -2.36 -4.15 19.14
CA LEU A 475 -1.42 -3.09 18.78
C LEU A 475 -0.30 -2.96 19.84
N PRO A 476 0.94 -2.65 19.43
CA PRO A 476 2.05 -2.52 20.35
C PRO A 476 1.90 -1.30 21.25
N ASP A 477 2.39 -1.42 22.48
CA ASP A 477 2.55 -0.27 23.39
C ASP A 477 3.69 0.63 22.88
N LEU A 478 3.36 1.88 22.57
CA LEU A 478 4.31 2.90 22.11
C LEU A 478 4.43 4.05 23.12
N THR A 479 3.92 3.88 24.34
CA THR A 479 3.93 4.91 25.37
C THR A 479 5.35 5.40 25.63
N THR A 480 5.46 6.71 25.84
CA THR A 480 6.74 7.36 26.06
C THR A 480 6.62 8.40 27.15
N SER A 481 7.63 8.49 28.01
CA SER A 481 7.68 9.48 29.07
C SER A 481 8.47 10.72 28.65
N PHE A 482 7.97 11.89 29.05
CA PHE A 482 8.74 13.12 29.05
C PHE A 482 9.59 13.23 30.32
N ALA A 483 10.70 13.94 30.24
CA ALA A 483 11.45 14.33 31.43
C ALA A 483 10.65 15.38 32.23
N THR A 484 10.55 15.15 33.54
CA THR A 484 9.72 15.96 34.46
C THR A 484 10.52 16.49 35.66
N ALA A 485 11.78 16.10 35.81
CA ALA A 485 12.65 16.46 36.92
C ALA A 485 14.11 16.60 36.48
N PHE A 486 14.93 17.19 37.35
CA PHE A 486 16.38 17.21 37.21
C PHE A 486 16.94 15.79 37.10
N ASN A 487 18.08 15.64 36.42
CA ASN A 487 18.68 14.34 36.16
C ASN A 487 20.20 14.32 36.43
N HIS A 488 20.75 15.37 37.00
CA HIS A 488 22.16 15.48 37.34
C HIS A 488 22.36 16.37 38.56
N GLU A 489 23.43 16.11 39.32
CA GLU A 489 23.83 16.89 40.48
C GLU A 489 25.25 17.39 40.26
N LEU A 490 25.45 18.71 40.38
CA LEU A 490 26.77 19.33 40.29
C LEU A 490 27.61 19.04 41.54
N ALA A 491 28.91 19.32 41.47
CA ALA A 491 29.84 19.07 42.59
C ALA A 491 29.51 19.82 43.89
N ASP A 492 28.71 20.90 43.80
CA ASP A 492 28.25 21.69 44.94
C ASP A 492 26.88 21.23 45.49
N GLY A 493 26.31 20.14 44.96
CA GLY A 493 25.01 19.61 45.34
C GLY A 493 23.83 20.24 44.60
N THR A 494 24.06 21.15 43.66
CA THR A 494 22.98 21.76 42.87
C THR A 494 22.40 20.78 41.87
N GLU A 495 21.10 20.51 41.94
CA GLU A 495 20.38 19.71 40.95
C GLU A 495 20.16 20.50 39.65
N VAL A 496 20.46 19.87 38.51
CA VAL A 496 20.33 20.45 37.18
C VAL A 496 19.79 19.44 36.17
N PHE A 497 19.26 19.95 35.06
CA PHE A 497 18.84 19.13 33.92
C PHE A 497 19.92 19.13 32.84
N TRP A 498 20.37 17.93 32.49
CA TRP A 498 21.31 17.67 31.40
C TRP A 498 20.56 17.11 30.19
N PRO A 499 20.33 17.93 29.16
CA PRO A 499 19.50 17.56 28.01
C PRO A 499 20.10 16.48 27.14
N TYR A 500 21.41 16.22 27.20
CA TYR A 500 22.11 15.16 26.45
C TYR A 500 22.64 14.06 27.37
N LYS A 501 22.07 13.89 28.57
CA LYS A 501 22.36 12.72 29.41
C LYS A 501 21.84 11.47 28.71
N ARG A 502 22.71 10.48 28.50
CA ARG A 502 22.38 9.27 27.74
C ARG A 502 21.66 8.24 28.58
N ASP A 503 20.59 7.70 28.03
CA ASP A 503 20.05 6.42 28.47
C ASP A 503 21.07 5.30 28.14
N PRO A 504 21.44 4.43 29.09
CA PRO A 504 22.51 3.45 28.87
C PRO A 504 22.11 2.32 27.91
N GLU A 505 20.82 2.08 27.69
CA GLU A 505 20.36 1.00 26.79
C GLU A 505 20.14 1.50 25.37
N THR A 506 19.54 2.68 25.22
CA THR A 506 19.11 3.22 23.93
C THR A 506 20.01 4.34 23.42
N LEU A 507 20.90 4.90 24.26
CA LEU A 507 21.66 6.13 24.01
C LEU A 507 20.78 7.36 23.72
N ALA A 508 19.48 7.23 23.89
CA ALA A 508 18.53 8.31 23.73
C ALA A 508 18.76 9.38 24.80
N ARG A 509 18.51 10.63 24.43
CA ARG A 509 18.50 11.74 25.36
C ARG A 509 17.12 11.91 26.02
N PRO A 510 17.02 12.52 27.21
CA PRO A 510 15.73 12.88 27.79
C PRO A 510 14.99 13.90 26.91
N TRP A 511 13.68 13.72 26.78
CA TRP A 511 12.80 14.61 26.04
C TRP A 511 11.99 15.44 27.03
N ALA A 512 12.41 16.69 27.25
CA ALA A 512 11.70 17.68 28.06
C ALA A 512 10.91 18.61 27.13
N VAL A 513 9.62 18.79 27.40
CA VAL A 513 8.75 19.69 26.62
C VAL A 513 8.92 21.12 27.11
N PRO A 514 8.93 22.13 26.23
CA PRO A 514 8.96 23.53 26.65
C PRO A 514 7.84 23.90 27.62
N GLY A 515 8.19 24.63 28.68
CA GLY A 515 7.28 25.03 29.75
C GLY A 515 7.32 24.12 30.98
N THR A 516 8.05 23.00 30.96
CA THR A 516 8.28 22.19 32.16
C THR A 516 9.21 22.92 33.14
N PRO A 517 8.77 23.23 34.38
CA PRO A 517 9.56 23.99 35.34
C PRO A 517 10.90 23.33 35.68
N GLY A 518 11.98 24.12 35.68
CA GLY A 518 13.32 23.66 36.06
C GLY A 518 14.07 22.88 34.95
N LEU A 519 13.44 22.57 33.82
CA LEU A 519 14.09 21.87 32.71
C LEU A 519 14.44 22.80 31.56
N GLU A 520 14.70 24.07 31.82
CA GLU A 520 15.09 25.04 30.82
C GLU A 520 16.38 24.59 30.13
N HIS A 521 16.32 24.36 28.82
CA HIS A 521 17.44 23.84 28.05
C HIS A 521 17.46 24.40 26.63
N ARG A 522 18.63 24.35 25.99
CA ARG A 522 18.85 24.83 24.61
C ARG A 522 19.40 23.72 23.75
N ILE A 523 18.66 23.38 22.70
CA ILE A 523 19.08 22.42 21.68
C ILE A 523 19.20 23.18 20.36
N GLY A 524 20.09 22.74 19.48
CA GLY A 524 20.39 23.43 18.22
C GLY A 524 21.36 22.61 17.37
N GLY A 525 21.58 23.03 16.13
CA GLY A 525 22.42 22.30 15.16
C GLY A 525 23.94 22.46 15.33
N ILE A 526 24.41 23.31 16.25
CA ILE A 526 25.84 23.39 16.59
C ILE A 526 26.15 22.22 17.54
N GLU A 527 27.31 21.58 17.34
CA GLU A 527 27.75 20.42 18.14
C GLU A 527 27.63 20.68 19.64
N LYS A 528 27.16 19.63 20.34
CA LYS A 528 26.77 19.71 21.74
C LYS A 528 27.74 18.94 22.60
N GLN A 529 28.07 19.53 23.74
CA GLN A 529 28.78 18.82 24.79
C GLN A 529 27.91 17.69 25.31
N ASP A 530 28.48 16.50 25.45
CA ASP A 530 27.81 15.37 26.09
C ASP A 530 27.30 15.75 27.49
N GLY A 531 26.14 15.22 27.86
CA GLY A 531 25.43 15.58 29.09
C GLY A 531 24.82 16.99 29.03
N THR A 532 25.63 18.04 29.17
CA THR A 532 25.17 19.41 29.44
C THR A 532 24.43 20.05 28.26
N GLY A 533 24.71 19.66 27.02
CA GLY A 533 24.13 20.28 25.83
C GLY A 533 24.62 21.70 25.51
N ASN A 534 25.69 22.15 26.17
CA ASN A 534 26.38 23.39 25.81
C ASN A 534 27.03 23.28 24.43
N ILE A 535 27.34 24.41 23.80
CA ILE A 535 28.12 24.41 22.56
C ILE A 535 29.54 23.91 22.86
N SER A 536 30.03 22.96 22.05
CA SER A 536 31.39 22.46 22.14
C SER A 536 32.06 22.42 20.77
N TYR A 537 33.29 22.91 20.71
CA TYR A 537 34.19 22.76 19.56
C TYR A 537 35.38 21.85 19.89
N ASP A 538 35.34 21.18 21.05
CA ASP A 538 36.40 20.28 21.48
C ASP A 538 36.45 19.05 20.55
N PRO A 539 37.62 18.71 19.98
CA PRO A 539 37.75 17.60 19.05
C PRO A 539 37.34 16.24 19.65
N ALA A 540 37.68 15.98 20.92
CA ALA A 540 37.37 14.71 21.57
C ALA A 540 35.86 14.59 21.84
N ASN A 541 35.21 15.68 22.23
CA ASN A 541 33.74 15.72 22.32
C ASN A 541 33.07 15.47 20.97
N HIS A 542 33.55 16.10 19.90
CA HIS A 542 32.99 15.90 18.57
C HIS A 542 33.10 14.44 18.12
N GLU A 543 34.29 13.83 18.26
CA GLU A 543 34.48 12.41 17.96
C GLU A 543 33.53 11.53 18.79
N PHE A 544 33.44 11.77 20.09
CA PHE A 544 32.57 11.02 20.99
C PHE A 544 31.09 11.10 20.58
N MET A 545 30.59 12.31 20.30
CA MET A 545 29.20 12.54 19.93
C MET A 545 28.85 11.97 18.56
N VAL A 546 29.77 12.04 17.59
CA VAL A 546 29.63 11.38 16.28
C VAL A 546 29.49 9.86 16.46
N ARG A 547 30.43 9.24 17.19
CA ARG A 547 30.40 7.79 17.44
C ARG A 547 29.15 7.37 18.24
N THR A 548 28.71 8.20 19.19
CA THR A 548 27.50 7.94 19.98
C THR A 548 26.25 7.94 19.11
N ARG A 549 26.10 8.91 18.20
CA ARG A 549 24.97 8.95 17.27
C ARG A 549 24.95 7.73 16.34
N GLN A 550 26.12 7.29 15.86
CA GLN A 550 26.23 6.04 15.08
C GLN A 550 25.88 4.80 15.91
N ALA A 551 26.48 4.66 17.09
CA ALA A 551 26.22 3.53 17.99
C ALA A 551 24.74 3.44 18.39
N LYS A 552 24.05 4.58 18.52
CA LYS A 552 22.61 4.63 18.75
C LYS A 552 21.81 3.98 17.62
N ILE A 553 22.16 4.27 16.36
CA ILE A 553 21.48 3.68 15.20
C ILE A 553 21.82 2.21 15.05
N ASP A 554 23.09 1.84 15.25
CA ASP A 554 23.52 0.43 15.22
C ASP A 554 22.88 -0.40 16.36
N GLY A 555 22.57 0.23 17.49
CA GLY A 555 21.91 -0.36 18.65
C GLY A 555 20.38 -0.45 18.54
N VAL A 556 19.76 0.03 17.45
CA VAL A 556 18.32 -0.11 17.24
C VAL A 556 17.96 -1.58 17.11
N ARG A 557 17.19 -2.09 18.09
CA ARG A 557 16.71 -3.48 18.07
C ARG A 557 15.70 -3.68 16.94
N VAL A 558 16.08 -4.55 16.00
CA VAL A 558 15.26 -5.04 14.88
C VAL A 558 15.25 -6.57 14.92
N PRO A 559 14.16 -7.24 14.47
CA PRO A 559 14.13 -8.69 14.36
C PRO A 559 15.19 -9.22 13.39
N ASP A 560 15.65 -10.44 13.62
CA ASP A 560 16.45 -11.18 12.65
C ASP A 560 15.68 -11.39 11.35
N ILE A 561 16.41 -11.52 10.23
CA ILE A 561 15.78 -11.81 8.95
C ILE A 561 15.30 -13.26 8.94
N GLU A 562 14.03 -13.44 8.58
CA GLU A 562 13.45 -14.75 8.31
C GLU A 562 13.70 -15.12 6.85
N VAL A 563 14.06 -16.39 6.62
CA VAL A 563 14.27 -16.95 5.29
C VAL A 563 13.22 -18.02 5.04
N ASP A 564 12.48 -17.87 3.96
CA ASP A 564 11.58 -18.89 3.45
C ASP A 564 12.37 -19.79 2.50
N ASP A 565 12.88 -20.90 3.05
CA ASP A 565 13.57 -21.99 2.34
C ASP A 565 12.94 -23.35 2.71
N PRO A 566 11.80 -23.72 2.10
CA PRO A 566 11.14 -24.98 2.39
C PRO A 566 12.05 -26.15 1.99
N GLY A 567 12.49 -26.93 2.98
CA GLY A 567 13.40 -28.06 2.80
C GLY A 567 14.85 -27.77 3.18
N ASN A 568 15.25 -26.50 3.31
CA ASN A 568 16.64 -26.09 3.59
C ASN A 568 17.66 -26.66 2.59
N GLU A 569 17.26 -26.80 1.32
CA GLU A 569 18.07 -27.39 0.25
C GLU A 569 18.43 -26.35 -0.84
N ALA A 570 17.93 -25.12 -0.73
CA ALA A 570 18.17 -24.10 -1.73
C ALA A 570 19.61 -23.61 -1.71
N ARG A 571 20.20 -23.47 -2.90
CA ARG A 571 21.54 -22.88 -3.09
C ARG A 571 21.48 -21.42 -3.53
N THR A 572 20.32 -20.97 -4.00
CA THR A 572 20.06 -19.61 -4.47
C THR A 572 19.08 -18.92 -3.53
N LEU A 573 19.46 -17.75 -3.01
CA LEU A 573 18.62 -16.85 -2.23
C LEU A 573 18.23 -15.65 -3.09
N VAL A 574 16.93 -15.33 -3.11
CA VAL A 574 16.43 -14.05 -3.62
C VAL A 574 16.12 -13.13 -2.46
N LEU A 575 16.75 -11.97 -2.42
CA LEU A 575 16.59 -10.98 -1.36
C LEU A 575 15.89 -9.72 -1.92
N GLY A 576 14.71 -9.41 -1.38
CA GLY A 576 13.94 -8.22 -1.76
C GLY A 576 13.82 -7.20 -0.63
N TRP A 577 13.27 -6.04 -0.98
CA TRP A 577 12.80 -5.01 -0.04
C TRP A 577 11.67 -4.19 -0.66
N GLY A 578 10.82 -3.59 0.17
CA GLY A 578 9.71 -2.78 -0.32
C GLY A 578 8.72 -3.59 -1.18
N SER A 579 8.17 -2.95 -2.21
CA SER A 579 7.16 -3.54 -3.09
C SER A 579 7.61 -4.68 -4.01
N THR A 580 8.91 -5.02 -4.05
CA THR A 580 9.38 -6.19 -4.80
C THR A 580 8.98 -7.51 -4.14
N TYR A 581 8.48 -7.49 -2.89
CA TYR A 581 8.01 -8.67 -2.17
C TYR A 581 7.02 -9.50 -2.98
N GLY A 582 5.98 -8.86 -3.52
CA GLY A 582 4.92 -9.53 -4.26
C GLY A 582 5.44 -10.25 -5.51
N PRO A 583 6.09 -9.53 -6.45
CA PRO A 583 6.68 -10.12 -7.64
C PRO A 583 7.73 -11.21 -7.36
N ILE A 584 8.59 -11.02 -6.35
CA ILE A 584 9.58 -12.04 -5.93
C ILE A 584 8.86 -13.28 -5.44
N THR A 585 7.90 -13.14 -4.53
CA THR A 585 7.17 -14.27 -3.97
C THR A 585 6.40 -15.04 -5.05
N ALA A 586 5.75 -14.33 -5.98
CA ALA A 586 5.05 -14.95 -7.09
C ALA A 586 6.00 -15.73 -8.01
N ALA A 587 7.17 -15.17 -8.33
CA ALA A 587 8.20 -15.84 -9.14
C ALA A 587 8.76 -17.10 -8.43
N VAL A 588 9.08 -16.97 -7.14
CA VAL A 588 9.58 -18.07 -6.30
C VAL A 588 8.55 -19.20 -6.19
N ARG A 589 7.27 -18.88 -5.93
CA ARG A 589 6.18 -19.86 -5.92
C ARG A 589 6.10 -20.61 -7.25
N ARG A 590 6.16 -19.88 -8.38
CA ARG A 590 6.12 -20.48 -9.72
C ARG A 590 7.28 -21.44 -9.98
N LEU A 591 8.49 -21.07 -9.58
CA LEU A 591 9.67 -21.93 -9.73
C LEU A 591 9.61 -23.18 -8.84
N ARG A 592 9.16 -23.04 -7.59
CA ARG A 592 8.98 -24.19 -6.68
C ARG A 592 7.94 -25.17 -7.20
N VAL A 593 6.83 -24.68 -7.76
CA VAL A 593 5.83 -25.54 -8.44
C VAL A 593 6.42 -26.27 -9.64
N ALA A 594 7.38 -25.66 -10.34
CA ALA A 594 8.12 -26.29 -11.43
C ALA A 594 9.22 -27.28 -10.95
N GLY A 595 9.39 -27.47 -9.63
CA GLY A 595 10.34 -28.41 -9.04
C GLY A 595 11.70 -27.82 -8.67
N GLU A 596 11.87 -26.49 -8.75
CA GLU A 596 13.13 -25.81 -8.42
C GLU A 596 13.28 -25.56 -6.92
N SER A 597 14.52 -25.65 -6.42
CA SER A 597 14.87 -25.30 -5.04
C SER A 597 15.47 -23.90 -4.97
N ILE A 598 14.72 -22.95 -4.40
CA ILE A 598 15.09 -21.53 -4.29
C ILE A 598 14.56 -20.96 -2.98
N ALA A 599 15.41 -20.21 -2.26
CA ALA A 599 15.08 -19.52 -1.03
C ALA A 599 14.68 -18.06 -1.31
N GLN A 600 13.86 -17.48 -0.44
CA GLN A 600 13.58 -16.05 -0.45
C GLN A 600 13.66 -15.43 0.93
N ALA A 601 14.09 -14.18 1.00
CA ALA A 601 14.03 -13.36 2.20
C ALA A 601 13.68 -11.91 1.82
N HIS A 602 13.11 -11.16 2.78
CA HIS A 602 12.64 -9.80 2.51
C HIS A 602 12.94 -8.85 3.66
N LEU A 603 13.56 -7.70 3.35
CA LEU A 603 13.99 -6.72 4.35
C LEU A 603 12.89 -5.70 4.65
N ARG A 604 12.44 -5.66 5.90
CA ARG A 604 11.71 -4.51 6.48
C ARG A 604 12.65 -3.41 6.94
N HIS A 605 13.76 -3.80 7.57
CA HIS A 605 14.73 -2.88 8.17
C HIS A 605 15.96 -2.76 7.28
N LEU A 606 16.20 -1.55 6.78
CA LEU A 606 17.32 -1.25 5.88
C LEU A 606 18.47 -0.58 6.63
N ASN A 607 18.17 0.17 7.70
CA ASN A 607 19.16 0.69 8.60
C ASN A 607 18.63 0.70 10.05
N PRO A 608 19.30 0.03 11.01
CA PRO A 608 20.31 -1.00 10.75
C PRO A 608 19.68 -2.20 10.00
N PHE A 609 20.50 -2.93 9.27
CA PHE A 609 20.11 -4.25 8.77
C PHE A 609 19.96 -5.25 9.94
N PRO A 610 19.14 -6.32 9.79
CA PRO A 610 19.10 -7.43 10.73
C PRO A 610 20.49 -7.99 11.06
N ALA A 611 20.72 -8.34 12.32
CA ALA A 611 22.05 -8.73 12.81
C ALA A 611 22.57 -10.02 12.15
N ASN A 612 21.68 -10.99 11.91
CA ASN A 612 22.00 -12.25 11.25
C ASN A 612 22.16 -12.16 9.72
N LEU A 613 21.88 -11.00 9.09
CA LEU A 613 21.83 -10.89 7.63
C LEU A 613 23.14 -11.31 6.94
N GLY A 614 24.29 -10.95 7.51
CA GLY A 614 25.59 -11.30 6.94
C GLY A 614 25.88 -12.81 6.96
N GLU A 615 25.38 -13.54 7.97
CA GLU A 615 25.49 -15.00 8.06
C GLU A 615 24.56 -15.66 7.03
N VAL A 616 23.30 -15.22 6.98
CA VAL A 616 22.31 -15.69 6.00
C VAL A 616 22.82 -15.51 4.57
N LEU A 617 23.35 -14.34 4.21
CA LEU A 617 23.82 -14.11 2.85
C LEU A 617 25.00 -15.00 2.44
N ARG A 618 25.81 -15.44 3.40
CA ARG A 618 26.96 -16.33 3.15
C ARG A 618 26.59 -17.81 3.13
N SER A 619 25.42 -18.19 3.66
CA SER A 619 24.98 -19.58 3.66
C SER A 619 24.48 -20.05 2.30
N TYR A 620 24.20 -19.13 1.37
CA TYR A 620 23.77 -19.42 0.01
C TYR A 620 24.90 -19.21 -1.00
N GLU A 621 24.99 -20.08 -2.00
CA GLU A 621 26.00 -19.99 -3.07
C GLU A 621 25.76 -18.77 -3.97
N LYS A 622 24.49 -18.44 -4.20
CA LYS A 622 24.07 -17.33 -5.06
C LYS A 622 23.06 -16.46 -4.32
N VAL A 623 23.28 -15.15 -4.33
CA VAL A 623 22.33 -14.16 -3.81
C VAL A 623 21.90 -13.26 -4.95
N VAL A 624 20.61 -13.24 -5.27
CA VAL A 624 20.03 -12.35 -6.30
C VAL A 624 19.22 -11.26 -5.61
N VAL A 625 19.41 -10.02 -6.05
CA VAL A 625 18.72 -8.84 -5.50
C VAL A 625 17.96 -8.14 -6.63
N PRO A 626 16.66 -8.42 -6.81
CA PRO A 626 15.82 -7.71 -7.75
C PRO A 626 15.48 -6.30 -7.23
N GLU A 627 15.80 -5.27 -8.00
CA GLU A 627 15.59 -3.88 -7.60
C GLU A 627 14.96 -3.05 -8.72
N MET A 628 14.00 -2.18 -8.35
CA MET A 628 13.46 -1.18 -9.26
C MET A 628 14.36 0.08 -9.31
N ASN A 629 15.66 -0.14 -9.39
CA ASN A 629 16.74 0.85 -9.44
C ASN A 629 17.99 0.17 -10.04
N LEU A 630 19.16 0.83 -10.05
CA LEU A 630 20.41 0.29 -10.61
C LEU A 630 21.31 -0.48 -9.61
N GLY A 631 20.75 -1.05 -8.54
CA GLY A 631 21.47 -1.89 -7.58
C GLY A 631 21.86 -1.18 -6.27
N GLN A 632 20.97 -0.36 -5.70
CA GLN A 632 21.26 0.40 -4.47
C GLN A 632 21.44 -0.51 -3.25
N LEU A 633 20.52 -1.44 -3.01
CA LEU A 633 20.63 -2.41 -1.92
C LEU A 633 21.82 -3.33 -2.16
N ALA A 634 21.99 -3.86 -3.38
CA ALA A 634 23.11 -4.74 -3.71
C ALA A 634 24.48 -4.07 -3.42
N THR A 635 24.60 -2.76 -3.70
CA THR A 635 25.80 -1.98 -3.37
C THR A 635 26.08 -1.97 -1.87
N LEU A 636 25.05 -1.74 -1.05
CA LEU A 636 25.17 -1.73 0.41
C LEU A 636 25.53 -3.11 0.98
N LEU A 637 24.92 -4.17 0.47
CA LEU A 637 25.18 -5.54 0.91
C LEU A 637 26.62 -5.97 0.60
N ARG A 638 27.09 -5.70 -0.63
CA ARG A 638 28.49 -5.95 -1.02
C ARG A 638 29.47 -5.18 -0.14
N ALA A 639 29.20 -3.88 0.09
CA ALA A 639 30.05 -3.02 0.91
C ALA A 639 30.13 -3.49 2.37
N LYS A 640 29.01 -3.94 2.95
CA LYS A 640 28.95 -4.32 4.37
C LYS A 640 29.38 -5.76 4.65
N TYR A 641 29.03 -6.71 3.79
CA TYR A 641 29.18 -8.14 4.10
C TYR A 641 30.19 -8.88 3.22
N LEU A 642 30.71 -8.24 2.16
CA LEU A 642 31.64 -8.81 1.18
C LEU A 642 31.08 -10.06 0.48
N VAL A 643 29.78 -10.06 0.20
CA VAL A 643 29.09 -11.13 -0.54
C VAL A 643 28.90 -10.74 -2.01
N ASP A 644 28.90 -11.71 -2.93
CA ASP A 644 28.57 -11.48 -4.34
C ASP A 644 27.05 -11.43 -4.54
N ALA A 645 26.43 -10.33 -4.09
CA ALA A 645 25.01 -10.08 -4.33
C ALA A 645 24.80 -9.68 -5.80
N ARG A 646 24.19 -10.52 -6.63
CA ARG A 646 23.92 -10.27 -8.06
C ARG A 646 22.67 -9.41 -8.22
N SER A 647 22.82 -8.24 -8.85
CA SER A 647 21.70 -7.33 -9.06
C SER A 647 20.87 -7.73 -10.29
N TYR A 648 19.55 -7.71 -10.16
CA TYR A 648 18.64 -7.73 -11.31
C TYR A 648 17.80 -6.45 -11.31
N ASN A 649 18.04 -5.59 -12.29
CA ASN A 649 17.63 -4.19 -12.22
C ASN A 649 16.56 -3.87 -13.27
N GLN A 650 15.51 -3.17 -12.87
CA GLN A 650 14.50 -2.61 -13.78
C GLN A 650 14.23 -1.14 -13.43
N VAL A 651 14.38 -0.24 -14.41
CA VAL A 651 14.20 1.22 -14.20
C VAL A 651 13.34 1.79 -15.32
N ASN A 652 12.09 1.33 -15.40
CA ASN A 652 11.13 1.70 -16.44
C ASN A 652 9.81 2.27 -15.88
N GLY A 653 9.77 2.59 -14.58
CA GLY A 653 8.58 3.13 -13.92
C GLY A 653 7.44 2.13 -13.69
N MET A 654 7.70 0.83 -13.83
CA MET A 654 6.72 -0.25 -13.68
C MET A 654 7.20 -1.29 -12.67
N PRO A 655 6.29 -1.97 -11.94
CA PRO A 655 6.64 -3.11 -11.11
C PRO A 655 7.18 -4.28 -11.96
N PHE A 656 7.91 -5.17 -11.31
CA PHE A 656 8.34 -6.42 -11.96
C PHE A 656 7.14 -7.30 -12.33
N LYS A 657 7.22 -7.95 -13.49
CA LYS A 657 6.38 -9.10 -13.83
C LYS A 657 6.95 -10.36 -13.19
N ALA A 658 6.09 -11.19 -12.60
CA ALA A 658 6.48 -12.41 -11.91
C ALA A 658 7.12 -13.43 -12.88
N GLU A 659 6.58 -13.58 -14.10
CA GLU A 659 7.15 -14.46 -15.13
C GLU A 659 8.56 -14.04 -15.58
N GLN A 660 8.76 -12.73 -15.75
CA GLN A 660 10.06 -12.17 -16.09
C GLN A 660 11.08 -12.47 -14.98
N LEU A 661 10.71 -12.25 -13.72
CA LEU A 661 11.57 -12.60 -12.58
C LEU A 661 11.82 -14.10 -12.50
N ALA A 662 10.81 -14.95 -12.68
CA ALA A 662 10.96 -16.40 -12.63
C ALA A 662 11.97 -16.89 -13.69
N THR A 663 11.91 -16.34 -14.91
CA THR A 663 12.86 -16.67 -15.98
C THR A 663 14.30 -16.35 -15.57
N VAL A 664 14.54 -15.14 -15.08
CA VAL A 664 15.89 -14.70 -14.66
C VAL A 664 16.40 -15.51 -13.48
N LEU A 665 15.54 -15.77 -12.49
CA LEU A 665 15.90 -16.57 -11.33
C LEU A 665 16.21 -18.02 -11.73
N LYS A 666 15.51 -18.58 -12.72
CA LYS A 666 15.79 -19.91 -13.26
C LYS A 666 17.16 -19.96 -13.94
N GLU A 667 17.48 -18.98 -14.78
CA GLU A 667 18.82 -18.86 -15.39
C GLU A 667 19.91 -18.83 -14.32
N VAL A 668 19.72 -18.08 -13.23
CA VAL A 668 20.68 -18.05 -12.12
C VAL A 668 20.77 -19.38 -11.38
N ILE A 669 19.69 -20.15 -11.26
CA ILE A 669 19.74 -21.51 -10.67
C ILE A 669 20.58 -22.44 -11.56
N ASP A 670 20.40 -22.36 -12.87
CA ASP A 670 21.04 -23.24 -13.86
C ASP A 670 22.52 -22.93 -14.13
N ASP A 671 22.97 -21.69 -13.92
CA ASP A 671 24.37 -21.25 -13.99
C ASP A 671 25.33 -22.02 -13.07
#